data_AF-A0A2I3RG48-F1
#
_entry.id   AF-A0A2I3RG48-F1
#
_cell.length_a   1.000
_cell.length_b   1.000
_cell.length_c   1.000
_cell.angle_alpha   90.00
_cell.angle_beta   90.00
_cell.angle_gamma   90.00
#
_symmetry.space_group_name_H-M   'P 1'
#
loop_
_entity.id
_entity.type
_entity.pdbx_description
1 polymer ?
#
loop_
_entity_poly.entity_id
_entity_poly.type
_entity_poly.pdbx_seq_one_letter_code
_entity_poly.pdbx_strand_id
1 'polypeptide(L)'
;MRSRSNSGVRLDGYARLVQQTILCYQNPVTGLLSASHEQKDAWVRDNIYSILAVWGLGMAYRKNADRDEDKAKAYELEQNVVKLMRGLLQCMMRQVAKVEKFKHTQSTKDSLHAKYNTATCGTVVGDDQWGHLQVDATSLFLLFLAQMTASGLRIIFTLDEVAFIQNLVFYIEAAYKVADYGMWERGDKTNQGIPELNASSVGMAKAALEAIDELDLFGAHGGRKSVIHVLPDEVEHCQSILFSMLPRASTSKEIDAGLLSIISFPAFAVEDVSLVNVTKNEIISKLQGRYGCCRFLRDGYKTPREDPNRLHYDPAELKLFENIECEWPVFWTYFIIDGVFSGDAVQVQEYREALEGILIRGKNGIRLVPELYAVPPNKVDEEYKNPHTVDRVPMGKVPHLWGQSLYILSSLLAEGFLATGEIDPLNRRFSTSVKPDVVVQVTVLAENNHIKDLLRKHGVNVQSIADIHPIQVQPGRILSHIYAKLGRNKNMNLSGRPYRHIGVLGTSKLYVIRNQIFTFTPQFTDQHHFYLALDNEMIVEMLRIELAYLCTCWRMTGRPTLTFPISRTMLTNDGSDIHSAVLSTIRKLEDGYFGGARVKLGNLSEFLTTSFYTYLTFLDPDCDEKLFDNASEGTFSPDSDSDLVGYPEDTCNQESQDELDHYINHLLQSTSLRSYLPPLCKNTEDRHVFSAIHSTRDILSVMAKAKGLEVPFVPMTLPTKVLSAHRKSLNLVDSPQPLLEKVPESDFQWPRDDHGDVDCEKLVEQLKDCSNLQDQADILYILYVIKGPSWDTKLSGQHGVTVQNLLGELYGKAGLNQEWGLIRYISGLLRKKVEVLAEACTDLLSHQKQLTVGLPPEPREKIISAPLPPEELTKLIYEASGQDISIAVLTQEIVVYLAMYVRAQPSLFVEMLRLRIGLIIQVMATELARSLNCSGEEASESLMNLSPFDMKNLLHHILSGKEFGVERSVRPIHSSTSSPAISIHEVGHTGVTKTERSGINRLRSEMKQFFSVGQAASSSAHSSKSARSSTPSSPTGTSSSDSGGHHIGWGERQGQWLRRRRLDGAINRVPVGFYQRVWKILQKCHGLSIDGYVLPSSTTREMTPHEIKFAVHVESVLNRVPQPEYRQLLVEAIMVLTLLSDTEMTSIGGIIHVDQIVQMASQLFLQDQVSIGAMDTLEKDQATGICHFFYDSAPSGAYGTMTYLTRAVASYLQELLPNSGCQMQ
;
A
#
# COMPACT_ATOMS: atom_id res chain seq x y z
N MET A 1 -19.28 63.12 20.99
CA MET A 1 -19.33 61.66 20.75
C MET A 1 -19.38 61.44 19.23
N ARG A 2 -18.26 61.07 18.58
CA ARG A 2 -18.27 60.74 17.14
C ARG A 2 -18.68 59.28 16.98
N SER A 3 -19.71 59.02 16.15
CA SER A 3 -20.31 57.70 15.92
C SER A 3 -19.26 56.67 15.47
N ARG A 4 -19.25 55.48 16.09
CA ARG A 4 -18.48 54.32 15.61
C ARG A 4 -19.00 53.90 14.22
N SER A 5 -18.14 53.34 13.38
CA SER A 5 -18.53 52.70 12.12
C SER A 5 -19.49 51.54 12.38
N ASN A 6 -20.45 51.29 11.48
CA ASN A 6 -21.39 50.16 11.61
C ASN A 6 -20.67 48.80 11.70
N SER A 7 -19.49 48.69 11.09
CA SER A 7 -18.58 47.53 11.19
C SER A 7 -18.11 47.29 12.62
N GLY A 8 -17.62 48.32 13.32
CA GLY A 8 -17.17 48.21 14.70
C GLY A 8 -18.27 47.74 15.67
N VAL A 9 -19.51 48.19 15.46
CA VAL A 9 -20.66 47.75 16.28
C VAL A 9 -20.99 46.27 16.05
N ARG A 10 -20.92 45.79 14.81
CA ARG A 10 -21.14 44.36 14.49
C ARG A 10 -20.03 43.48 15.06
N LEU A 11 -18.76 43.89 14.94
CA LEU A 11 -17.63 43.18 15.54
C LEU A 11 -17.74 43.10 17.07
N ASP A 12 -18.17 44.18 17.73
CA ASP A 12 -18.46 44.17 19.17
C ASP A 12 -19.60 43.19 19.54
N GLY A 13 -20.54 42.95 18.62
CA GLY A 13 -21.57 41.91 18.73
C GLY A 13 -20.97 40.50 18.69
N TYR A 14 -20.07 40.22 17.74
CA TYR A 14 -19.34 38.95 17.67
C TYR A 14 -18.41 38.74 18.86
N ALA A 15 -17.72 39.78 19.34
CA ALA A 15 -16.90 39.72 20.55
C ALA A 15 -17.73 39.33 21.77
N ARG A 16 -18.93 39.89 21.92
CA ARG A 16 -19.85 39.50 22.99
C ARG A 16 -20.28 38.04 22.85
N LEU A 17 -20.57 37.59 21.64
CA LEU A 17 -20.94 36.20 21.35
C LEU A 17 -19.80 35.23 21.71
N VAL A 18 -18.58 35.51 21.26
CA VAL A 18 -17.37 34.73 21.58
C VAL A 18 -17.11 34.71 23.09
N GLN A 19 -17.23 35.84 23.78
CA GLN A 19 -17.02 35.91 25.22
C GLN A 19 -18.04 35.07 26.01
N GLN A 20 -19.31 35.09 25.59
CA GLN A 20 -20.40 34.42 26.28
C GLN A 20 -20.53 32.94 25.94
N THR A 21 -20.00 32.48 24.81
CA THR A 21 -20.17 31.10 24.31
C THR A 21 -18.89 30.29 24.23
N ILE A 22 -17.71 30.91 24.09
CA ILE A 22 -16.43 30.21 23.91
C ILE A 22 -15.45 30.57 25.04
N LEU A 23 -15.05 31.84 25.16
CA LEU A 23 -13.99 32.24 26.11
C LEU A 23 -14.40 32.09 27.58
N CYS A 24 -15.69 32.01 27.88
CA CYS A 24 -16.19 31.68 29.22
C CYS A 24 -15.78 30.27 29.71
N TYR A 25 -15.39 29.38 28.80
CA TYR A 25 -14.86 28.04 29.10
C TYR A 25 -13.32 27.97 29.12
N GLN A 26 -12.63 29.08 28.81
CA GLN A 26 -11.18 29.08 28.72
C GLN A 26 -10.54 29.16 30.10
N ASN A 27 -9.65 28.22 30.40
CA ASN A 27 -8.90 28.25 31.64
C ASN A 27 -7.93 29.45 31.64
N PRO A 28 -7.97 30.31 32.69
CA PRO A 28 -7.18 31.54 32.72
C PRO A 28 -5.69 31.31 32.96
N VAL A 29 -5.22 30.09 33.22
CA VAL A 29 -3.80 29.77 33.40
C VAL A 29 -3.26 29.03 32.19
N THR A 30 -3.85 27.89 31.84
CA THR A 30 -3.37 27.02 30.76
C THR A 30 -3.84 27.46 29.38
N GLY A 31 -4.91 28.26 29.30
CA GLY A 31 -5.57 28.62 28.04
C GLY A 31 -6.44 27.52 27.43
N LEU A 32 -6.52 26.33 28.04
CA LEU A 32 -7.31 25.21 27.53
C LEU A 32 -8.82 25.45 27.74
N LEU A 33 -9.63 25.04 26.77
CA LEU A 33 -11.08 25.04 26.80
C LEU A 33 -11.60 23.70 27.33
N SER A 34 -12.47 23.76 28.35
CA SER A 34 -13.27 22.61 28.77
C SER A 34 -14.40 22.33 27.79
N ALA A 35 -14.71 21.06 27.54
CA ALA A 35 -15.83 20.66 26.68
C ALA A 35 -17.20 21.20 27.16
N SER A 36 -17.41 21.28 28.48
CA SER A 36 -18.55 21.97 29.10
C SER A 36 -18.24 22.30 30.57
N HIS A 37 -19.17 22.93 31.29
CA HIS A 37 -19.01 23.14 32.73
C HIS A 37 -19.00 21.82 33.54
N GLU A 38 -19.67 20.79 33.02
CA GLU A 38 -19.75 19.46 33.62
C GLU A 38 -18.55 18.59 33.19
N GLN A 39 -18.16 18.68 31.93
CA GLN A 39 -17.05 17.94 31.34
C GLN A 39 -15.81 18.84 31.23
N LYS A 40 -14.97 18.78 32.26
CA LYS A 40 -13.82 19.67 32.45
C LYS A 40 -12.56 19.28 31.68
N ASP A 41 -12.60 18.21 30.90
CA ASP A 41 -11.45 17.78 30.10
C ASP A 41 -11.36 18.60 28.80
N ALA A 42 -10.13 18.77 28.31
CA ALA A 42 -9.79 19.46 27.08
C ALA A 42 -9.39 18.45 26.00
N TRP A 43 -10.23 18.28 24.99
CA TRP A 43 -9.88 17.54 23.77
C TRP A 43 -9.06 18.43 22.85
N VAL A 44 -7.96 17.90 22.30
CA VAL A 44 -7.08 18.62 21.38
C VAL A 44 -7.87 19.20 20.20
N ARG A 45 -8.68 18.36 19.55
CA ARG A 45 -9.47 18.74 18.37
C ARG A 45 -10.52 19.79 18.68
N ASP A 46 -11.33 19.59 19.71
CA ASP A 46 -12.35 20.55 20.14
C ASP A 46 -11.71 21.90 20.49
N ASN A 47 -10.56 21.90 21.17
CA ASN A 47 -9.84 23.11 21.54
C ASN A 47 -9.42 23.91 20.30
N ILE A 48 -8.81 23.24 19.32
CA ILE A 48 -8.34 23.91 18.09
C ILE A 48 -9.51 24.43 17.28
N TYR A 49 -10.55 23.62 17.03
CA TYR A 49 -11.71 24.10 16.28
C TYR A 49 -12.44 25.23 17.01
N SER A 50 -12.53 25.19 18.34
CA SER A 50 -13.20 26.22 19.13
C SER A 50 -12.45 27.54 19.15
N ILE A 51 -11.11 27.52 19.09
CA ILE A 51 -10.31 28.75 19.10
C ILE A 51 -10.32 29.48 17.75
N LEU A 52 -10.75 28.83 16.66
CA LEU A 52 -10.77 29.44 15.32
C LEU A 52 -11.67 30.67 15.23
N ALA A 53 -12.81 30.71 15.91
CA ALA A 53 -13.64 31.91 15.97
C ALA A 53 -12.95 33.08 16.67
N VAL A 54 -12.15 32.79 17.71
CA VAL A 54 -11.38 33.80 18.44
C VAL A 54 -10.25 34.33 17.57
N TRP A 55 -9.53 33.43 16.88
CA TRP A 55 -8.49 33.80 15.91
C TRP A 55 -9.06 34.62 14.77
N GLY A 56 -10.12 34.14 14.10
CA GLY A 56 -10.79 34.86 13.02
C GLY A 56 -11.34 36.22 13.47
N LEU A 57 -11.93 36.32 14.66
CA LEU A 57 -12.37 37.61 15.19
C LEU A 57 -11.20 38.56 15.48
N GLY A 58 -10.09 38.05 16.02
CA GLY A 58 -8.86 38.82 16.22
C GLY A 58 -8.31 39.39 14.91
N MET A 59 -8.27 38.57 13.86
CA MET A 59 -7.89 38.99 12.51
C MET A 59 -8.86 40.03 11.93
N ALA A 60 -10.17 39.84 12.12
CA ALA A 60 -11.19 40.78 11.66
C ALA A 60 -11.04 42.16 12.34
N TYR A 61 -10.74 42.19 13.65
CA TYR A 61 -10.41 43.43 14.34
C TYR A 61 -9.11 44.03 13.82
N ARG A 62 -8.05 43.23 13.64
CA ARG A 62 -6.76 43.69 13.12
C ARG A 62 -6.90 44.40 11.76
N LYS A 63 -7.70 43.84 10.85
CA LYS A 63 -7.98 44.41 9.52
C LYS A 63 -8.85 45.66 9.56
N ASN A 64 -9.88 45.68 10.41
CA ASN A 64 -10.89 46.75 10.46
C ASN A 64 -10.63 47.74 11.62
N ALA A 65 -9.43 47.76 12.20
CA ALA A 65 -9.13 48.59 13.37
C ALA A 65 -9.06 50.08 13.00
N ASP A 66 -10.13 50.81 13.30
CA ASP A 66 -10.19 52.28 13.14
C ASP A 66 -9.59 53.02 14.36
N ARG A 67 -9.51 52.33 15.52
CA ARG A 67 -9.10 52.92 16.81
C ARG A 67 -8.09 52.05 17.54
N ASP A 68 -7.33 52.65 18.44
CA ASP A 68 -6.38 51.92 19.30
C ASP A 68 -7.08 50.92 20.23
N GLU A 69 -8.32 51.19 20.65
CA GLU A 69 -9.17 50.22 21.36
C GLU A 69 -9.40 48.93 20.57
N ASP A 70 -9.61 49.05 19.24
CA ASP A 70 -9.91 47.90 18.38
C ASP A 70 -8.63 47.07 18.15
N LYS A 71 -7.46 47.73 18.07
CA LYS A 71 -6.14 47.06 18.06
C LYS A 71 -5.85 46.35 19.38
N ALA A 72 -6.19 46.97 20.51
CA ALA A 72 -6.02 46.36 21.83
C ALA A 72 -6.88 45.10 21.97
N LYS A 73 -8.13 45.13 21.51
CA LYS A 73 -9.02 43.95 21.45
C LYS A 73 -8.47 42.86 20.54
N ALA A 74 -7.96 43.22 19.35
CA ALA A 74 -7.34 42.25 18.45
C ALA A 74 -6.19 41.53 19.17
N TYR A 75 -5.29 42.29 19.81
CA TYR A 75 -4.17 41.72 20.56
C TYR A 75 -4.63 40.81 21.71
N GLU A 76 -5.64 41.21 22.48
CA GLU A 76 -6.18 40.38 23.57
C GLU A 76 -6.72 39.03 23.05
N LEU A 77 -7.51 39.06 21.97
CA LEU A 77 -8.03 37.85 21.34
C LEU A 77 -6.90 36.95 20.82
N GLU A 78 -5.90 37.53 20.17
CA GLU A 78 -4.72 36.81 19.68
C GLU A 78 -3.91 36.18 20.82
N GLN A 79 -3.76 36.86 21.96
CA GLN A 79 -3.09 36.27 23.13
C GLN A 79 -3.89 35.11 23.73
N ASN A 80 -5.22 35.15 23.69
CA ASN A 80 -6.04 34.01 24.09
C ASN A 80 -5.82 32.79 23.17
N VAL A 81 -5.62 33.01 21.87
CA VAL A 81 -5.27 31.96 20.89
C VAL A 81 -3.88 31.38 21.19
N VAL A 82 -2.87 32.25 21.33
CA VAL A 82 -1.49 31.83 21.64
C VAL A 82 -1.45 31.02 22.93
N LYS A 83 -2.17 31.46 23.96
CA LYS A 83 -2.22 30.77 25.25
C LYS A 83 -2.80 29.36 25.13
N LEU A 84 -3.90 29.18 24.39
CA LEU A 84 -4.48 27.86 24.15
C LEU A 84 -3.52 26.93 23.41
N MET A 85 -2.93 27.41 22.30
CA MET A 85 -2.00 26.61 21.50
C MET A 85 -0.76 26.21 22.31
N ARG A 86 -0.24 27.11 23.16
CA ARG A 86 0.84 26.79 24.10
C ARG A 86 0.42 25.82 25.19
N GLY A 87 -0.82 25.91 25.68
CA GLY A 87 -1.40 24.94 26.61
C GLY A 87 -1.41 23.52 26.03
N LEU A 88 -1.83 23.37 24.77
CA LEU A 88 -1.79 22.09 24.05
C LEU A 88 -0.36 21.59 23.83
N LEU A 89 0.56 22.48 23.41
CA LEU A 89 1.98 22.15 23.28
C LEU A 89 2.54 21.59 24.60
N GLN A 90 2.24 22.25 25.73
CA GLN A 90 2.68 21.80 27.04
C GLN A 90 2.09 20.42 27.42
N CYS A 91 0.85 20.14 27.05
CA CYS A 91 0.24 18.81 27.24
C CYS A 91 0.99 17.73 26.46
N MET A 92 1.36 18.01 25.21
CA MET A 92 2.10 17.07 24.35
C MET A 92 3.55 16.89 24.81
N MET A 93 4.26 17.97 25.16
CA MET A 93 5.65 17.92 25.63
C MET A 93 5.80 17.14 26.94
N ARG A 94 4.79 17.16 27.82
CA ARG A 94 4.77 16.31 29.03
C ARG A 94 4.76 14.81 28.72
N GLN A 95 4.44 14.42 27.49
CA GLN A 95 4.43 13.04 27.01
C GLN A 95 5.56 12.78 26.00
N VAL A 96 6.68 13.52 26.06
CA VAL A 96 7.78 13.38 25.11
C VAL A 96 8.32 11.94 24.97
N ALA A 97 8.36 11.18 26.06
CA ALA A 97 8.76 9.77 26.05
C ALA A 97 7.85 8.88 25.20
N LYS A 98 6.57 9.25 25.05
CA LYS A 98 5.63 8.56 24.17
C LYS A 98 5.90 8.88 22.70
N VAL A 99 6.16 10.15 22.38
CA VAL A 99 6.55 10.57 21.03
C VAL A 99 7.78 9.79 20.56
N GLU A 100 8.79 9.66 21.43
CA GLU A 100 10.00 8.89 21.13
C GLU A 100 9.69 7.42 20.82
N LYS A 101 8.91 6.73 21.68
CA LYS A 101 8.53 5.32 21.47
C LYS A 101 7.68 5.12 20.22
N PHE A 102 6.70 5.99 19.99
CA PHE A 102 5.73 5.85 18.91
C PHE A 102 6.37 5.92 17.52
N LYS A 103 7.46 6.69 17.34
CA LYS A 103 8.24 6.73 16.08
C LYS A 103 8.68 5.34 15.59
N HIS A 104 8.86 4.40 16.53
CA HIS A 104 9.25 3.02 16.26
C HIS A 104 8.07 2.05 16.34
N THR A 105 7.26 2.14 17.39
CA THR A 105 6.23 1.12 17.67
C THR A 105 4.93 1.33 16.90
N GLN A 106 4.55 2.59 16.62
CA GLN A 106 3.26 2.95 16.03
C GLN A 106 2.05 2.33 16.76
N SER A 107 2.22 1.98 18.04
CA SER A 107 1.21 1.27 18.83
C SER A 107 0.23 2.24 19.48
N THR A 108 -1.02 1.82 19.66
CA THR A 108 -2.03 2.59 20.41
C THR A 108 -1.57 2.93 21.82
N LYS A 109 -0.79 2.05 22.47
CA LYS A 109 -0.29 2.24 23.85
C LYS A 109 0.76 3.35 23.98
N ASP A 110 1.57 3.52 22.95
CA ASP A 110 2.63 4.53 22.92
C ASP A 110 2.14 5.86 22.34
N SER A 111 0.85 5.96 21.98
CA SER A 111 0.28 7.16 21.38
C SER A 111 0.09 8.32 22.39
N LEU A 112 0.15 9.55 21.88
CA LEU A 112 -0.23 10.74 22.63
C LEU A 112 -1.70 10.67 23.05
N HIS A 113 -2.00 11.09 24.28
CA HIS A 113 -3.39 11.25 24.69
C HIS A 113 -4.12 12.32 23.87
N ALA A 114 -5.39 12.08 23.55
CA ALA A 114 -6.22 13.02 22.79
C ALA A 114 -6.94 14.05 23.69
N LYS A 115 -6.98 13.81 25.00
CA LYS A 115 -7.66 14.66 25.99
C LYS A 115 -6.85 14.86 27.26
N TYR A 116 -6.97 16.04 27.84
CA TYR A 116 -6.14 16.51 28.95
C TYR A 116 -6.94 17.19 30.04
N ASN A 117 -6.37 17.25 31.24
CA ASN A 117 -6.93 18.03 32.32
C ASN A 117 -6.72 19.52 32.05
N THR A 118 -7.81 20.29 32.01
CA THR A 118 -7.77 21.73 31.69
C THR A 118 -6.92 22.56 32.65
N ALA A 119 -6.81 22.19 33.93
CA ALA A 119 -6.08 22.97 34.93
C ALA A 119 -4.59 22.59 35.04
N THR A 120 -4.26 21.32 34.81
CA THR A 120 -2.92 20.78 35.11
C THR A 120 -2.13 20.37 33.87
N CYS A 121 -2.74 20.30 32.68
CA CYS A 121 -2.15 19.75 31.45
C CYS A 121 -1.73 18.27 31.58
N GLY A 122 -2.26 17.55 32.58
CA GLY A 122 -2.02 16.12 32.81
C GLY A 122 -2.97 15.22 32.02
N THR A 123 -2.63 13.94 31.96
CA THR A 123 -3.52 12.88 31.45
C THR A 123 -4.71 12.70 32.39
N VAL A 124 -5.88 12.35 31.85
CA VAL A 124 -7.14 12.21 32.63
C VAL A 124 -7.65 10.77 32.73
N VAL A 125 -7.12 9.88 31.89
CA VAL A 125 -7.45 8.45 31.85
C VAL A 125 -6.18 7.66 31.54
N GLY A 126 -6.19 6.34 31.75
CA GLY A 126 -5.07 5.46 31.38
C GLY A 126 -4.91 5.27 29.87
N ASP A 127 -3.79 4.66 29.46
CA ASP A 127 -3.41 4.45 28.05
C ASP A 127 -4.37 3.51 27.29
N ASP A 128 -4.90 2.49 27.97
CA ASP A 128 -5.81 1.50 27.37
C ASP A 128 -7.30 1.82 27.61
N GLN A 129 -7.62 2.95 28.27
CA GLN A 129 -8.99 3.27 28.70
C GLN A 129 -9.77 4.14 27.69
N TRP A 130 -9.11 4.63 26.65
CA TRP A 130 -9.70 5.53 25.66
C TRP A 130 -9.03 5.38 24.30
N GLY A 131 -9.75 5.70 23.23
CA GLY A 131 -9.22 5.75 21.87
C GLY A 131 -8.29 6.95 21.67
N HIS A 132 -7.11 6.93 22.30
CA HIS A 132 -6.16 8.05 22.33
C HIS A 132 -5.43 8.26 21.01
N LEU A 133 -5.11 7.18 20.29
CA LEU A 133 -4.45 7.27 19.00
C LEU A 133 -5.40 7.95 18.00
N GLN A 134 -5.26 9.27 17.88
CA GLN A 134 -6.02 10.17 17.01
C GLN A 134 -5.01 11.00 16.22
N VAL A 135 -4.65 10.49 15.04
CA VAL A 135 -3.64 11.13 14.18
C VAL A 135 -4.19 12.45 13.62
N ASP A 136 -5.50 12.53 13.38
CA ASP A 136 -6.21 13.75 12.99
C ASP A 136 -5.99 14.89 13.99
N ALA A 137 -6.06 14.62 15.30
CA ALA A 137 -5.97 15.66 16.33
C ALA A 137 -4.57 16.28 16.41
N THR A 138 -3.53 15.44 16.35
CA THR A 138 -2.13 15.91 16.34
C THR A 138 -1.81 16.65 15.05
N SER A 139 -2.33 16.16 13.92
CA SER A 139 -2.16 16.81 12.62
C SER A 139 -2.88 18.15 12.55
N LEU A 140 -4.09 18.25 13.09
CA LEU A 140 -4.85 19.50 13.18
C LEU A 140 -4.09 20.55 14.01
N PHE A 141 -3.42 20.13 15.09
CA PHE A 141 -2.56 21.01 15.89
C PHE A 141 -1.42 21.58 15.05
N LEU A 142 -0.71 20.73 14.31
CA LEU A 142 0.40 21.16 13.44
C LEU A 142 -0.06 22.05 12.27
N LEU A 143 -1.19 21.70 11.64
CA LEU A 143 -1.79 22.52 10.58
C LEU A 143 -2.11 23.94 11.07
N PHE A 144 -2.76 24.07 12.23
CA PHE A 144 -3.10 25.40 12.75
C PHE A 144 -1.93 26.09 13.44
N LEU A 145 -0.95 25.37 13.98
CA LEU A 145 0.33 25.95 14.37
C LEU A 145 0.98 26.66 13.16
N ALA A 146 1.00 26.00 12.01
CA ALA A 146 1.54 26.55 10.79
C ALA A 146 0.75 27.77 10.29
N GLN A 147 -0.57 27.64 10.13
CA GLN A 147 -1.44 28.74 9.67
C GLN A 147 -1.39 29.96 10.61
N MET A 148 -1.41 29.73 11.93
CA MET A 148 -1.35 30.82 12.92
C MET A 148 0.01 31.50 12.94
N THR A 149 1.10 30.73 12.82
CA THR A 149 2.46 31.28 12.71
C THR A 149 2.62 32.13 11.44
N ALA A 150 2.13 31.64 10.31
CA ALA A 150 2.10 32.38 9.04
C ALA A 150 1.23 33.65 9.11
N SER A 151 0.18 33.67 9.95
CA SER A 151 -0.62 34.87 10.23
C SER A 151 0.06 35.90 11.16
N GLY A 152 1.26 35.58 11.66
CA GLY A 152 2.08 36.45 12.52
C GLY A 152 1.97 36.18 14.02
N LEU A 153 1.32 35.08 14.45
CA LEU A 153 1.29 34.71 15.87
C LEU A 153 2.57 33.99 16.28
N ARG A 154 3.18 34.42 17.39
CA ARG A 154 4.37 33.77 17.95
C ARG A 154 3.95 32.73 18.99
N ILE A 155 3.95 31.46 18.60
CA ILE A 155 3.53 30.34 19.47
C ILE A 155 4.73 29.57 20.05
N ILE A 156 5.78 29.36 19.25
CA ILE A 156 7.01 28.65 19.62
C ILE A 156 8.09 29.66 20.03
N PHE A 157 8.83 29.37 21.10
CA PHE A 157 9.78 30.30 21.72
C PHE A 157 11.21 29.76 21.86
N THR A 158 11.42 28.45 21.83
CA THR A 158 12.74 27.82 22.06
C THR A 158 13.09 26.80 20.97
N LEU A 159 14.39 26.55 20.76
CA LEU A 159 14.86 25.50 19.84
C LEU A 159 14.53 24.08 20.33
N ASP A 160 14.40 23.88 21.65
CA ASP A 160 13.89 22.62 22.20
C ASP A 160 12.44 22.39 21.76
N GLU A 161 11.57 23.41 21.83
CA GLU A 161 10.21 23.30 21.31
C GLU A 161 10.21 23.06 19.78
N VAL A 162 11.13 23.66 19.01
CA VAL A 162 11.29 23.36 17.56
C VAL A 162 11.63 21.89 17.34
N ALA A 163 12.61 21.34 18.07
CA ALA A 163 12.98 19.93 17.96
C ALA A 163 11.82 19.00 18.34
N PHE A 164 11.02 19.38 19.34
CA PHE A 164 9.79 18.65 19.70
C PHE A 164 8.78 18.65 18.55
N ILE A 165 8.51 19.81 17.92
CA ILE A 165 7.62 19.91 16.76
C ILE A 165 8.15 19.07 15.58
N GLN A 166 9.47 19.08 15.32
CA GLN A 166 10.09 18.23 14.30
C GLN A 166 9.87 16.73 14.59
N ASN A 167 9.84 16.30 15.87
CA ASN A 167 9.50 14.93 16.22
C ASN A 167 7.99 14.64 16.14
N LEU A 168 7.12 15.63 16.32
CA LEU A 168 5.69 15.48 16.02
C LEU A 168 5.44 15.30 14.52
N VAL A 169 6.27 15.90 13.65
CA VAL A 169 6.25 15.60 12.21
C VAL A 169 6.55 14.12 11.98
N PHE A 170 7.59 13.56 12.60
CA PHE A 170 7.90 12.13 12.50
C PHE A 170 6.81 11.22 13.11
N TYR A 171 6.06 11.73 14.08
CA TYR A 171 4.90 11.05 14.64
C TYR A 171 3.76 10.91 13.62
N ILE A 172 3.52 11.93 12.79
CA ILE A 172 2.42 11.93 11.80
C ILE A 172 2.84 11.51 10.39
N GLU A 173 4.14 11.48 10.04
CA GLU A 173 4.59 11.14 8.68
C GLU A 173 4.17 9.72 8.25
N ALA A 174 3.99 8.80 9.22
CA ALA A 174 3.51 7.45 8.98
C ALA A 174 1.97 7.32 8.90
N ALA A 175 1.21 8.42 8.88
CA ALA A 175 -0.26 8.41 8.93
C ALA A 175 -0.92 7.52 7.85
N TYR A 176 -0.29 7.40 6.68
CA TYR A 176 -0.76 6.55 5.58
C TYR A 176 -0.84 5.05 5.93
N LYS A 177 -0.17 4.61 7.00
CA LYS A 177 -0.14 3.21 7.44
C LYS A 177 -0.54 2.97 8.88
N VAL A 178 -0.74 4.04 9.65
CA VAL A 178 -1.13 3.95 11.07
C VAL A 178 -2.66 3.89 11.17
N ALA A 179 -3.18 2.74 11.59
CA ALA A 179 -4.58 2.60 11.97
C ALA A 179 -4.84 3.35 13.29
N ASP A 180 -5.91 4.16 13.32
CA ASP A 180 -6.23 5.02 14.46
C ASP A 180 -7.72 4.93 14.84
N TYR A 181 -8.12 5.63 15.89
CA TYR A 181 -9.52 5.67 16.34
C TYR A 181 -10.39 6.67 15.55
N GLY A 182 -9.76 7.43 14.64
CA GLY A 182 -10.36 8.50 13.87
C GLY A 182 -10.96 9.61 14.74
N MET A 183 -11.52 10.62 14.07
CA MET A 183 -12.13 11.78 14.73
C MET A 183 -13.37 11.44 15.59
N TRP A 184 -13.94 10.25 15.46
CA TRP A 184 -15.08 9.84 16.28
C TRP A 184 -14.68 9.00 17.50
N GLU A 185 -13.38 8.76 17.70
CA GLU A 185 -12.81 8.07 18.86
C GLU A 185 -13.26 6.60 18.99
N ARG A 186 -13.65 5.98 17.87
CA ARG A 186 -14.25 4.63 17.81
C ARG A 186 -13.44 3.61 17.03
N GLY A 187 -12.58 4.09 16.12
CA GLY A 187 -11.91 3.24 15.14
C GLY A 187 -12.94 2.70 14.18
N ASP A 188 -13.09 1.39 14.10
CA ASP A 188 -14.06 0.73 13.25
C ASP A 188 -15.52 1.08 13.60
N LYS A 189 -16.41 0.94 12.61
CA LYS A 189 -17.83 1.27 12.74
C LYS A 189 -18.56 0.48 13.83
N THR A 190 -18.08 -0.74 14.16
CA THR A 190 -18.67 -1.56 15.22
C THR A 190 -18.35 -1.03 16.62
N ASN A 191 -17.44 -0.06 16.72
CA ASN A 191 -17.03 0.57 17.96
C ASN A 191 -16.58 -0.49 18.98
N GLN A 192 -15.72 -1.42 18.57
CA GLN A 192 -15.18 -2.49 19.42
C GLN A 192 -13.76 -2.16 19.95
N GLY A 193 -13.35 -0.90 19.83
CA GLY A 193 -11.99 -0.48 20.19
C GLY A 193 -10.92 -0.92 19.18
N ILE A 194 -11.32 -1.29 17.97
CA ILE A 194 -10.42 -1.73 16.89
C ILE A 194 -10.04 -0.51 16.04
N PRO A 195 -8.78 -0.08 16.01
CA PRO A 195 -8.34 1.00 15.14
C PRO A 195 -8.41 0.59 13.67
N GLU A 196 -8.65 1.55 12.78
CA GLU A 196 -8.62 1.35 11.33
C GLU A 196 -7.98 2.55 10.64
N LEU A 197 -7.59 2.40 9.37
CA LEU A 197 -7.09 3.53 8.60
C LEU A 197 -8.26 4.46 8.23
N ASN A 198 -8.28 5.66 8.80
CA ASN A 198 -9.31 6.67 8.56
C ASN A 198 -8.80 7.74 7.57
N ALA A 199 -9.53 7.94 6.46
CA ALA A 199 -9.16 8.91 5.44
C ALA A 199 -9.10 10.36 5.98
N SER A 200 -9.96 10.72 6.95
CA SER A 200 -9.91 12.03 7.60
C SER A 200 -8.59 12.27 8.34
N SER A 201 -8.05 11.24 9.03
CA SER A 201 -6.75 11.32 9.69
C SER A 201 -5.60 11.44 8.69
N VAL A 202 -5.61 10.63 7.62
CA VAL A 202 -4.60 10.69 6.56
C VAL A 202 -4.61 12.06 5.86
N GLY A 203 -5.79 12.58 5.52
CA GLY A 203 -5.94 13.87 4.85
C GLY A 203 -5.52 15.04 5.74
N MET A 204 -5.83 14.99 7.03
CA MET A 204 -5.37 16.00 7.97
C MET A 204 -3.85 15.96 8.16
N ALA A 205 -3.26 14.76 8.24
CA ALA A 205 -1.81 14.57 8.33
C ALA A 205 -1.10 15.11 7.07
N LYS A 206 -1.57 14.75 5.87
CA LYS A 206 -1.06 15.31 4.61
C LYS A 206 -1.05 16.83 4.65
N ALA A 207 -2.17 17.43 5.05
CA ALA A 207 -2.29 18.87 5.09
C ALA A 207 -1.36 19.53 6.11
N ALA A 208 -1.18 18.90 7.27
CA ALA A 208 -0.25 19.37 8.30
C ALA A 208 1.21 19.30 7.83
N LEU A 209 1.60 18.19 7.23
CA LEU A 209 2.94 17.97 6.66
C LEU A 209 3.26 19.01 5.59
N GLU A 210 2.37 19.23 4.63
CA GLU A 210 2.55 20.26 3.60
C GLU A 210 2.54 21.69 4.18
N ALA A 211 1.77 21.95 5.22
CA ALA A 211 1.65 23.30 5.81
C ALA A 211 2.90 23.69 6.63
N ILE A 212 3.54 22.72 7.28
CA ILE A 212 4.66 22.97 8.17
C ILE A 212 6.02 22.85 7.47
N ASP A 213 6.07 22.25 6.28
CA ASP A 213 7.30 22.10 5.51
C ASP A 213 7.92 23.46 5.17
N GLU A 214 9.23 23.57 5.42
CA GLU A 214 10.04 24.78 5.23
C GLU A 214 9.50 26.03 5.98
N LEU A 215 8.64 25.83 6.99
CA LEU A 215 8.11 26.91 7.83
C LEU A 215 9.07 27.23 8.98
N ASP A 216 9.38 28.51 9.15
CA ASP A 216 10.07 29.03 10.32
C ASP A 216 9.10 29.21 11.50
N LEU A 217 9.26 28.40 12.55
CA LEU A 217 8.39 28.42 13.74
C LEU A 217 8.51 29.68 14.61
N PHE A 218 9.55 30.49 14.43
CA PHE A 218 9.67 31.81 15.06
C PHE A 218 9.09 32.94 14.20
N GLY A 219 8.50 32.61 13.04
CA GLY A 219 7.92 33.56 12.11
C GLY A 219 8.97 34.49 11.51
N ALA A 220 8.61 35.76 11.28
CA ALA A 220 9.48 36.75 10.63
C ALA A 220 10.79 37.08 11.39
N HIS A 221 10.93 36.62 12.63
CA HIS A 221 12.10 36.87 13.48
C HIS A 221 12.98 35.64 13.67
N GLY A 222 12.68 34.53 12.99
CA GLY A 222 13.43 33.29 13.10
C GLY A 222 14.65 33.22 12.20
N GLY A 223 15.28 32.05 12.23
CA GLY A 223 16.43 31.74 11.39
C GLY A 223 16.36 30.28 10.90
N ARG A 224 17.34 29.86 10.11
CA ARG A 224 17.33 28.52 9.49
C ARG A 224 17.26 27.36 10.49
N LYS A 225 17.69 27.56 11.74
CA LYS A 225 17.61 26.57 12.83
C LYS A 225 16.19 26.34 13.37
N SER A 226 15.24 27.24 13.10
CA SER A 226 13.82 27.11 13.51
C SER A 226 12.90 26.64 12.37
N VAL A 227 13.48 26.27 11.23
CA VAL A 227 12.76 25.72 10.08
C VAL A 227 12.47 24.24 10.28
N ILE A 228 11.24 23.82 10.00
CA ILE A 228 10.83 22.42 10.01
C ILE A 228 11.01 21.82 8.62
N HIS A 229 11.51 20.58 8.55
CA HIS A 229 11.70 19.87 7.30
C HIS A 229 10.78 18.64 7.23
N VAL A 230 10.11 18.48 6.09
CA VAL A 230 9.27 17.33 5.77
C VAL A 230 9.79 16.65 4.50
N LEU A 231 9.74 15.32 4.49
CA LEU A 231 10.09 14.57 3.28
C LEU A 231 8.88 14.51 2.34
N PRO A 232 9.04 14.89 1.06
CA PRO A 232 7.94 14.93 0.10
C PRO A 232 7.41 13.53 -0.22
N ASP A 233 8.24 12.49 -0.12
CA ASP A 233 7.83 11.10 -0.35
C ASP A 233 6.72 10.66 0.63
N GLU A 234 6.79 11.06 1.91
CA GLU A 234 5.76 10.71 2.91
C GLU A 234 4.42 11.45 2.66
N VAL A 235 4.48 12.67 2.13
CA VAL A 235 3.29 13.44 1.72
C VAL A 235 2.60 12.75 0.54
N GLU A 236 3.38 12.28 -0.44
CA GLU A 236 2.83 11.61 -1.62
C GLU A 236 2.26 10.23 -1.28
N HIS A 237 2.81 9.51 -0.30
CA HIS A 237 2.16 8.29 0.22
C HIS A 237 0.77 8.59 0.80
N CYS A 238 0.62 9.68 1.57
CA CYS A 238 -0.70 10.11 2.05
C CYS A 238 -1.63 10.48 0.88
N GLN A 239 -1.14 11.16 -0.15
CA GLN A 239 -1.92 11.52 -1.34
C GLN A 239 -2.44 10.28 -2.08
N SER A 240 -1.57 9.29 -2.32
CA SER A 240 -1.92 8.03 -3.00
C SER A 240 -3.04 7.29 -2.27
N ILE A 241 -2.95 7.22 -0.94
CA ILE A 241 -3.97 6.61 -0.08
C ILE A 241 -5.30 7.38 -0.16
N LEU A 242 -5.28 8.70 -0.11
CA LEU A 242 -6.50 9.50 -0.23
C LEU A 242 -7.17 9.28 -1.58
N PHE A 243 -6.39 9.23 -2.66
CA PHE A 243 -6.89 8.98 -4.01
C PHE A 243 -7.55 7.59 -4.14
N SER A 244 -7.01 6.57 -3.45
CA SER A 244 -7.57 5.21 -3.49
C SER A 244 -8.76 5.02 -2.55
N MET A 245 -8.78 5.69 -1.39
CA MET A 245 -9.82 5.53 -0.37
C MET A 245 -11.10 6.25 -0.75
N LEU A 246 -11.01 7.54 -1.11
CA LEU A 246 -12.16 8.41 -1.32
C LEU A 246 -13.04 7.92 -2.49
N PRO A 247 -14.38 8.09 -2.38
CA PRO A 247 -15.11 8.83 -1.36
C PRO A 247 -15.29 8.07 -0.02
N ARG A 248 -14.79 6.83 0.11
CA ARG A 248 -14.93 6.07 1.35
C ARG A 248 -14.04 6.62 2.45
N ALA A 249 -14.51 6.50 3.68
CA ALA A 249 -13.78 6.97 4.84
C ALA A 249 -12.83 5.91 5.42
N SER A 250 -13.20 4.63 5.38
CA SER A 250 -12.40 3.51 5.89
C SER A 250 -12.90 2.17 5.33
N THR A 251 -12.29 1.06 5.78
CA THR A 251 -12.75 -0.29 5.42
C THR A 251 -14.17 -0.59 5.90
N SER A 252 -14.56 -0.07 7.07
CA SER A 252 -15.87 -0.28 7.68
C SER A 252 -16.86 0.87 7.48
N LYS A 253 -16.43 2.01 6.93
CA LYS A 253 -17.27 3.18 6.66
C LYS A 253 -17.25 3.53 5.17
N GLU A 254 -18.33 3.22 4.47
CA GLU A 254 -18.46 3.54 3.04
C GLU A 254 -18.48 5.05 2.74
N ILE A 255 -18.85 5.88 3.72
CA ILE A 255 -18.82 7.35 3.65
C ILE A 255 -18.82 7.92 5.08
N ASP A 256 -18.25 9.10 5.29
CA ASP A 256 -18.24 9.82 6.58
C ASP A 256 -18.27 11.35 6.33
N ALA A 257 -19.09 12.09 7.08
CA ALA A 257 -19.22 13.54 6.95
C ALA A 257 -17.96 14.29 7.42
N GLY A 258 -17.13 13.66 8.24
CA GLY A 258 -15.81 14.12 8.64
C GLY A 258 -14.85 14.37 7.48
N LEU A 259 -15.09 13.74 6.33
CA LEU A 259 -14.31 13.96 5.11
C LEU A 259 -14.42 15.41 4.59
N LEU A 260 -15.48 16.16 4.96
CA LEU A 260 -15.60 17.59 4.65
C LEU A 260 -14.40 18.40 5.16
N SER A 261 -13.81 18.00 6.29
CA SER A 261 -12.65 18.66 6.86
C SER A 261 -11.37 18.52 6.03
N ILE A 262 -11.31 17.52 5.13
CA ILE A 262 -10.13 17.26 4.29
C ILE A 262 -10.34 17.63 2.83
N ILE A 263 -11.56 17.54 2.29
CA ILE A 263 -11.85 17.97 0.91
C ILE A 263 -12.04 19.49 0.80
N SER A 264 -12.29 20.16 1.91
CA SER A 264 -12.50 21.61 2.01
C SER A 264 -11.72 22.18 3.21
N PHE A 265 -12.14 23.33 3.74
CA PHE A 265 -11.57 23.94 4.93
C PHE A 265 -11.71 22.98 6.14
N PRO A 266 -10.65 22.78 6.95
CA PRO A 266 -9.39 23.52 6.92
C PRO A 266 -8.25 22.89 6.10
N ALA A 267 -8.35 21.61 5.72
CA ALA A 267 -7.17 20.89 5.24
C ALA A 267 -6.89 21.07 3.75
N PHE A 268 -7.92 21.13 2.89
CA PHE A 268 -7.76 21.15 1.43
C PHE A 268 -6.77 20.10 0.89
N ALA A 269 -6.81 18.90 1.46
CA ALA A 269 -5.80 17.85 1.26
C ALA A 269 -5.89 17.19 -0.11
N VAL A 270 -7.08 17.17 -0.72
CA VAL A 270 -7.35 16.46 -1.98
C VAL A 270 -7.12 17.38 -3.17
N GLU A 271 -6.25 16.95 -4.09
CA GLU A 271 -5.83 17.74 -5.26
C GLU A 271 -6.75 17.55 -6.48
N ASP A 272 -7.47 16.43 -6.57
CA ASP A 272 -8.38 16.16 -7.68
C ASP A 272 -9.77 16.73 -7.41
N VAL A 273 -10.14 17.77 -8.17
CA VAL A 273 -11.44 18.44 -8.07
C VAL A 273 -12.62 17.49 -8.37
N SER A 274 -12.43 16.51 -9.25
CA SER A 274 -13.47 15.52 -9.55
C SER A 274 -13.74 14.63 -8.33
N LEU A 275 -12.68 14.21 -7.65
CA LEU A 275 -12.77 13.40 -6.43
C LEU A 275 -13.37 14.19 -5.26
N VAL A 276 -13.01 15.49 -5.12
CA VAL A 276 -13.64 16.41 -4.16
C VAL A 276 -15.14 16.48 -4.39
N ASN A 277 -15.58 16.70 -5.64
CA ASN A 277 -16.98 16.82 -5.99
C ASN A 277 -17.75 15.51 -5.78
N VAL A 278 -17.17 14.37 -6.19
CA VAL A 278 -17.77 13.04 -5.97
C VAL A 278 -17.95 12.78 -4.47
N THR A 279 -16.93 13.06 -3.66
CA THR A 279 -16.98 12.86 -2.20
C THR A 279 -18.03 13.77 -1.57
N LYS A 280 -18.06 15.06 -1.93
CA LYS A 280 -19.07 16.01 -1.43
C LYS A 280 -20.50 15.56 -1.79
N ASN A 281 -20.72 15.11 -3.03
CA ASN A 281 -22.03 14.65 -3.50
C ASN A 281 -22.48 13.35 -2.81
N GLU A 282 -21.56 12.44 -2.51
CA GLU A 282 -21.86 11.23 -1.71
C GLU A 282 -22.25 11.60 -0.28
N ILE A 283 -21.57 12.57 0.35
CA ILE A 283 -21.94 13.07 1.70
C ILE A 283 -23.33 13.70 1.66
N ILE A 284 -23.61 14.58 0.70
CA ILE A 284 -24.92 15.23 0.57
C ILE A 284 -26.02 14.18 0.32
N SER A 285 -25.81 13.27 -0.64
CA SER A 285 -26.85 12.31 -1.02
C SER A 285 -27.16 11.25 0.05
N LYS A 286 -26.16 10.83 0.84
CA LYS A 286 -26.33 9.74 1.81
C LYS A 286 -26.44 10.18 3.26
N LEU A 287 -25.83 11.29 3.65
CA LEU A 287 -25.70 11.68 5.05
C LEU A 287 -26.50 12.94 5.41
N GLN A 288 -26.89 13.78 4.45
CA GLN A 288 -27.66 14.98 4.74
C GLN A 288 -29.09 14.65 5.17
N GLY A 289 -29.54 15.32 6.24
CA GLY A 289 -30.91 15.31 6.74
C GLY A 289 -31.49 16.72 6.87
N ARG A 290 -32.57 16.85 7.66
CA ARG A 290 -33.33 18.11 7.83
C ARG A 290 -32.72 19.07 8.87
N TYR A 291 -31.71 18.63 9.63
CA TYR A 291 -31.09 19.36 10.74
C TYR A 291 -29.54 19.35 10.67
N GLY A 292 -28.95 18.80 9.62
CA GLY A 292 -27.50 18.66 9.48
C GLY A 292 -27.13 17.44 8.63
N CYS A 293 -25.96 16.86 8.90
CA CYS A 293 -25.58 15.56 8.35
C CYS A 293 -25.38 14.54 9.48
N CYS A 294 -25.70 13.27 9.22
CA CYS A 294 -25.24 12.16 10.05
C CYS A 294 -23.72 12.02 9.94
N ARG A 295 -23.05 11.48 10.97
CA ARG A 295 -21.58 11.29 10.93
C ARG A 295 -21.21 10.24 9.88
N PHE A 296 -21.84 9.08 9.94
CA PHE A 296 -21.76 8.00 8.94
C PHE A 296 -23.00 7.11 9.06
N LEU A 297 -23.24 6.25 8.06
CA LEU A 297 -24.41 5.36 8.05
C LEU A 297 -24.37 4.34 9.19
N ARG A 298 -25.52 4.06 9.81
CA ARG A 298 -25.69 3.17 10.98
C ARG A 298 -24.87 3.58 12.20
N ASP A 299 -24.70 4.88 12.40
CA ASP A 299 -24.08 5.42 13.61
C ASP A 299 -25.07 5.46 14.77
N GLY A 300 -24.77 4.72 15.84
CA GLY A 300 -25.63 4.61 17.02
C GLY A 300 -25.54 5.77 18.01
N TYR A 301 -24.57 6.68 17.88
CA TYR A 301 -24.29 7.67 18.93
C TYR A 301 -25.48 8.58 19.25
N LYS A 302 -25.88 8.55 20.52
CA LYS A 302 -27.03 9.23 21.12
C LYS A 302 -28.36 8.95 20.41
N THR A 303 -28.44 7.88 19.62
CA THR A 303 -29.71 7.43 19.05
C THR A 303 -30.59 6.86 20.17
N PRO A 304 -31.93 6.89 20.05
CA PRO A 304 -32.82 6.35 21.08
C PRO A 304 -32.68 4.85 21.35
N ARG A 305 -32.00 4.11 20.46
CA ARG A 305 -31.78 2.67 20.57
C ARG A 305 -30.39 2.33 21.13
N GLU A 306 -29.51 3.32 21.34
CA GLU A 306 -28.20 3.11 21.94
C GLU A 306 -28.34 2.83 23.44
N ASP A 307 -27.58 1.85 23.95
CA ASP A 307 -27.38 1.69 25.40
C ASP A 307 -26.29 2.66 25.89
N PRO A 308 -26.64 3.71 26.65
CA PRO A 308 -25.67 4.70 27.10
C PRO A 308 -24.70 4.17 28.18
N ASN A 309 -24.96 2.99 28.76
CA ASN A 309 -24.12 2.41 29.82
C ASN A 309 -22.96 1.58 29.27
N ARG A 310 -22.90 1.37 27.95
CA ARG A 310 -21.93 0.50 27.31
C ARG A 310 -21.10 1.25 26.28
N LEU A 311 -19.78 1.05 26.31
CA LEU A 311 -18.86 1.72 25.39
C LEU A 311 -18.90 1.12 23.98
N HIS A 312 -19.12 -0.19 23.85
CA HIS A 312 -19.04 -0.95 22.59
C HIS A 312 -20.40 -1.49 22.18
N TYR A 313 -20.68 -1.58 20.87
CA TYR A 313 -21.97 -2.06 20.35
C TYR A 313 -22.03 -3.57 20.18
N ASP A 314 -23.21 -4.17 20.32
CA ASP A 314 -23.38 -5.55 19.87
C ASP A 314 -23.39 -5.59 18.33
N PRO A 315 -22.82 -6.63 17.69
CA PRO A 315 -22.74 -6.69 16.23
C PRO A 315 -24.11 -6.51 15.53
N ALA A 316 -25.19 -7.01 16.13
CA ALA A 316 -26.53 -6.88 15.57
C ALA A 316 -27.18 -5.48 15.75
N GLU A 317 -26.65 -4.62 16.63
CA GLU A 317 -27.23 -3.30 16.94
C GLU A 317 -27.10 -2.30 15.81
N LEU A 318 -26.06 -2.40 14.96
CA LEU A 318 -25.84 -1.45 13.87
C LEU A 318 -27.05 -1.32 12.94
N LYS A 319 -27.74 -2.44 12.67
CA LYS A 319 -28.97 -2.42 11.85
C LYS A 319 -30.11 -1.66 12.52
N LEU A 320 -30.17 -1.62 13.85
CA LEU A 320 -31.17 -0.87 14.60
C LEU A 320 -30.94 0.64 14.45
N PHE A 321 -29.72 1.11 14.22
CA PHE A 321 -29.45 2.54 14.07
C PHE A 321 -29.78 3.09 12.68
N GLU A 322 -30.03 2.22 11.71
CA GLU A 322 -30.32 2.60 10.33
C GLU A 322 -31.58 3.48 10.24
N ASN A 323 -31.43 4.63 9.58
CA ASN A 323 -32.45 5.67 9.38
C ASN A 323 -32.82 6.49 10.63
N ILE A 324 -32.25 6.20 11.80
CA ILE A 324 -32.49 6.98 13.04
C ILE A 324 -31.22 7.68 13.54
N GLU A 325 -30.14 7.64 12.77
CA GLU A 325 -28.85 8.24 13.09
C GLU A 325 -29.02 9.73 13.42
N CYS A 326 -28.26 10.25 14.40
CA CYS A 326 -28.36 11.65 14.79
C CYS A 326 -27.79 12.59 13.73
N GLU A 327 -28.45 13.74 13.53
CA GLU A 327 -28.04 14.74 12.55
C GLU A 327 -27.27 15.89 13.23
N TRP A 328 -26.12 16.27 12.67
CA TRP A 328 -25.20 17.22 13.27
C TRP A 328 -25.17 18.55 12.49
N PRO A 329 -25.59 19.67 13.11
CA PRO A 329 -25.63 20.99 12.46
C PRO A 329 -24.26 21.53 12.04
N VAL A 330 -23.17 21.07 12.67
CA VAL A 330 -21.81 21.53 12.37
C VAL A 330 -21.46 21.33 10.89
N PHE A 331 -21.97 20.30 10.22
CA PHE A 331 -21.68 20.05 8.81
C PHE A 331 -22.29 21.11 7.87
N TRP A 332 -23.41 21.74 8.24
CA TRP A 332 -23.89 22.90 7.51
C TRP A 332 -22.97 24.11 7.66
N THR A 333 -22.30 24.28 8.80
CA THR A 333 -21.26 25.33 8.91
C THR A 333 -20.07 25.05 7.98
N TYR A 334 -19.69 23.79 7.78
CA TYR A 334 -18.70 23.40 6.77
C TYR A 334 -19.17 23.76 5.36
N PHE A 335 -20.43 23.47 4.99
CA PHE A 335 -20.95 23.86 3.68
C PHE A 335 -21.02 25.37 3.47
N ILE A 336 -21.31 26.16 4.50
CA ILE A 336 -21.25 27.63 4.38
C ILE A 336 -19.80 28.07 4.09
N ILE A 337 -18.83 27.57 4.85
CA ILE A 337 -17.41 27.91 4.64
C ILE A 337 -16.96 27.47 3.25
N ASP A 338 -17.26 26.24 2.86
CA ASP A 338 -16.97 25.68 1.54
C ASP A 338 -17.55 26.52 0.40
N GLY A 339 -18.79 27.00 0.56
CA GLY A 339 -19.44 27.90 -0.40
C GLY A 339 -18.73 29.24 -0.49
N VAL A 340 -18.25 29.79 0.63
CA VAL A 340 -17.43 31.03 0.60
C VAL A 340 -16.10 30.80 -0.13
N PHE A 341 -15.39 29.70 0.14
CA PHE A 341 -14.13 29.39 -0.55
C PHE A 341 -14.31 29.13 -2.05
N SER A 342 -15.44 28.52 -2.44
CA SER A 342 -15.78 28.21 -3.83
C SER A 342 -16.41 29.39 -4.59
N GLY A 343 -16.78 30.46 -3.89
CA GLY A 343 -17.53 31.59 -4.47
C GLY A 343 -18.99 31.27 -4.80
N ASP A 344 -19.56 30.22 -4.20
CA ASP A 344 -20.95 29.81 -4.38
C ASP A 344 -21.88 30.51 -3.38
N ALA A 345 -22.39 31.68 -3.76
CA ALA A 345 -23.30 32.46 -2.95
C ALA A 345 -24.67 31.78 -2.72
N VAL A 346 -25.08 30.87 -3.63
CA VAL A 346 -26.36 30.16 -3.51
C VAL A 346 -26.26 29.13 -2.38
N GLN A 347 -25.19 28.32 -2.40
CA GLN A 347 -24.89 27.36 -1.32
C GLN A 347 -24.78 28.08 0.03
N VAL A 348 -24.07 29.21 0.09
CA VAL A 348 -23.93 29.99 1.32
C VAL A 348 -25.28 30.42 1.87
N GLN A 349 -26.17 30.93 1.01
CA GLN A 349 -27.48 31.41 1.46
C GLN A 349 -28.38 30.26 1.91
N GLU A 350 -28.43 29.17 1.13
CA GLU A 350 -29.21 27.97 1.44
C GLU A 350 -28.89 27.42 2.84
N TYR A 351 -27.62 27.15 3.12
CA TYR A 351 -27.23 26.59 4.41
C TYR A 351 -27.28 27.60 5.56
N ARG A 352 -27.17 28.92 5.29
CA ARG A 352 -27.40 29.95 6.32
C ARG A 352 -28.86 29.99 6.75
N GLU A 353 -29.80 29.92 5.80
CA GLU A 353 -31.23 29.89 6.10
C GLU A 353 -31.61 28.60 6.84
N ALA A 354 -31.11 27.45 6.37
CA ALA A 354 -31.33 26.16 7.02
C ALA A 354 -30.81 26.18 8.47
N LEU A 355 -29.58 26.67 8.68
CA LEU A 355 -28.98 26.75 10.01
C LEU A 355 -29.77 27.71 10.93
N GLU A 356 -30.15 28.89 10.47
CA GLU A 356 -30.96 29.85 11.26
C GLU A 356 -32.31 29.24 11.69
N GLY A 357 -32.89 28.36 10.87
CA GLY A 357 -34.13 27.65 11.20
C GLY A 357 -34.02 26.68 12.38
N ILE A 358 -32.81 26.19 12.70
CA ILE A 358 -32.59 25.20 13.75
C ILE A 358 -31.87 25.76 14.99
N LEU A 359 -31.15 26.89 14.90
CA LEU A 359 -30.41 27.47 16.04
C LEU A 359 -31.28 27.67 17.30
N ILE A 360 -30.73 27.32 18.46
CA ILE A 360 -31.40 27.48 19.75
C ILE A 360 -31.22 28.93 20.23
N ARG A 361 -32.31 29.59 20.65
CA ARG A 361 -32.26 30.93 21.25
C ARG A 361 -32.06 30.82 22.76
N GLY A 362 -30.85 31.13 23.22
CA GLY A 362 -30.49 31.20 24.62
C GLY A 362 -30.98 32.48 25.33
N LYS A 363 -30.53 32.67 26.58
CA LYS A 363 -30.81 33.88 27.36
C LYS A 363 -30.29 35.12 26.61
N ASN A 364 -31.03 36.22 26.66
CA ASN A 364 -30.73 37.48 25.96
C ASN A 364 -30.68 37.38 24.43
N GLY A 365 -31.28 36.33 23.83
CA GLY A 365 -31.38 36.19 22.37
C GLY A 365 -30.11 35.67 21.69
N ILE A 366 -29.14 35.13 22.44
CA ILE A 366 -27.92 34.53 21.90
C ILE A 366 -28.27 33.28 21.10
N ARG A 367 -27.73 33.16 19.89
CA ARG A 367 -27.89 31.97 19.04
C ARG A 367 -26.87 30.91 19.42
N LEU A 368 -27.35 29.71 19.72
CA LEU A 368 -26.55 28.56 20.16
C LEU A 368 -26.69 27.41 19.17
N VAL A 369 -25.55 26.90 18.71
CA VAL A 369 -25.47 25.69 17.89
C VAL A 369 -25.46 24.47 18.82
N PRO A 370 -26.44 23.55 18.75
CA PRO A 370 -26.39 22.30 19.51
C PRO A 370 -25.42 21.29 18.90
N GLU A 371 -25.03 20.28 19.68
CA GLU A 371 -24.19 19.16 19.21
C GLU A 371 -24.89 18.39 18.09
N LEU A 372 -26.13 17.95 18.32
CA LEU A 372 -26.90 17.14 17.37
C LEU A 372 -28.42 17.20 17.59
N TYR A 373 -29.17 16.64 16.63
CA TYR A 373 -30.61 16.41 16.66
C TYR A 373 -30.93 14.91 16.58
N ALA A 374 -31.70 14.42 17.57
CA ALA A 374 -32.07 13.01 17.70
C ALA A 374 -33.58 12.79 17.49
N VAL A 375 -33.95 11.61 16.99
CA VAL A 375 -35.35 11.18 16.92
C VAL A 375 -35.90 11.06 18.35
N PRO A 376 -37.12 11.52 18.65
CA PRO A 376 -37.72 11.29 19.97
C PRO A 376 -37.93 9.79 20.25
N PRO A 377 -37.62 9.28 21.47
CA PRO A 377 -37.72 7.85 21.78
C PRO A 377 -39.09 7.23 21.52
N ASN A 378 -40.17 8.01 21.67
CA ASN A 378 -41.55 7.60 21.43
C ASN A 378 -41.97 7.60 19.95
N LYS A 379 -41.12 8.05 19.03
CA LYS A 379 -41.42 8.16 17.59
C LYS A 379 -40.49 7.33 16.70
N VAL A 380 -39.64 6.48 17.29
CA VAL A 380 -38.68 5.65 16.55
C VAL A 380 -39.38 4.71 15.55
N ASP A 381 -40.50 4.09 15.96
CA ASP A 381 -41.23 3.17 15.09
C ASP A 381 -41.95 3.88 13.92
N GLU A 382 -42.24 5.16 14.06
CA GLU A 382 -42.77 6.02 12.98
C GLU A 382 -41.67 6.32 11.96
N GLU A 383 -40.48 6.67 12.43
CA GLU A 383 -39.31 6.94 11.59
C GLU A 383 -38.85 5.71 10.81
N TYR A 384 -38.86 4.51 11.41
CA TYR A 384 -38.54 3.28 10.65
C TYR A 384 -39.53 2.98 9.52
N LYS A 385 -40.81 3.32 9.71
CA LYS A 385 -41.84 3.11 8.68
C LYS A 385 -41.71 4.12 7.55
N ASN A 386 -41.40 5.37 7.88
CA ASN A 386 -41.26 6.47 6.94
C ASN A 386 -39.98 7.26 7.27
N PRO A 387 -38.81 6.82 6.77
CA PRO A 387 -37.53 7.49 7.05
C PRO A 387 -37.54 8.98 6.71
N HIS A 388 -36.85 9.76 7.53
CA HIS A 388 -36.65 11.22 7.42
C HIS A 388 -37.92 12.07 7.57
N THR A 389 -38.98 11.55 8.20
CA THR A 389 -40.27 12.26 8.35
C THR A 389 -40.51 12.81 9.75
N VAL A 390 -39.91 12.21 10.78
CA VAL A 390 -40.12 12.61 12.19
C VAL A 390 -39.28 13.83 12.54
N ASP A 391 -39.90 14.83 13.18
CA ASP A 391 -39.17 15.98 13.74
C ASP A 391 -38.26 15.58 14.90
N ARG A 392 -37.02 16.06 14.83
CA ARG A 392 -35.95 15.72 15.78
C ARG A 392 -35.83 16.78 16.88
N VAL A 393 -35.31 16.36 18.02
CA VAL A 393 -35.09 17.22 19.19
C VAL A 393 -33.60 17.47 19.41
N PRO A 394 -33.19 18.69 19.83
CA PRO A 394 -31.79 18.98 20.10
C PRO A 394 -31.32 18.17 21.32
N MET A 395 -30.13 17.57 21.22
CA MET A 395 -29.52 16.76 22.26
C MET A 395 -28.01 17.02 22.33
N GLY A 396 -27.38 16.63 23.44
CA GLY A 396 -25.96 16.83 23.68
C GLY A 396 -25.59 18.23 24.17
N LYS A 397 -24.36 18.67 23.88
CA LYS A 397 -23.80 19.95 24.35
C LYS A 397 -24.49 21.13 23.67
N VAL A 398 -24.87 22.15 24.45
CA VAL A 398 -25.45 23.42 23.95
C VAL A 398 -24.87 24.60 24.75
N PRO A 399 -24.02 25.46 24.14
CA PRO A 399 -23.50 25.35 22.78
C PRO A 399 -22.51 24.18 22.62
N HIS A 400 -22.47 23.58 21.44
CA HIS A 400 -21.37 22.74 21.02
C HIS A 400 -20.23 23.65 20.53
N LEU A 401 -19.12 23.75 21.28
CA LEU A 401 -18.08 24.77 21.06
C LEU A 401 -17.46 24.72 19.66
N TRP A 402 -17.22 23.53 19.12
CA TRP A 402 -16.75 23.37 17.74
C TRP A 402 -17.76 23.93 16.72
N GLY A 403 -19.02 23.51 16.80
CA GLY A 403 -20.08 24.01 15.91
C GLY A 403 -20.32 25.51 16.07
N GLN A 404 -20.30 26.02 17.30
CA GLN A 404 -20.46 27.44 17.61
C GLN A 404 -19.32 28.28 17.02
N SER A 405 -18.08 27.79 17.11
CA SER A 405 -16.92 28.46 16.55
C SER A 405 -16.99 28.55 15.03
N LEU A 406 -17.29 27.43 14.35
CA LEU A 406 -17.43 27.44 12.89
C LEU A 406 -18.62 28.27 12.40
N TYR A 407 -19.71 28.35 13.17
CA TYR A 407 -20.82 29.26 12.90
C TYR A 407 -20.40 30.74 12.95
N ILE A 408 -19.63 31.13 13.97
CA ILE A 408 -19.13 32.50 14.09
C ILE A 408 -18.14 32.81 12.97
N LEU A 409 -17.21 31.90 12.70
CA LEU A 409 -16.21 32.04 11.65
C LEU A 409 -16.85 32.15 10.27
N SER A 410 -17.80 31.27 9.95
CA SER A 410 -18.54 31.29 8.67
C SER A 410 -19.37 32.56 8.51
N SER A 411 -19.91 33.10 9.60
CA SER A 411 -20.63 34.39 9.59
C SER A 411 -19.69 35.56 9.32
N LEU A 412 -18.51 35.60 9.95
CA LEU A 412 -17.49 36.64 9.70
C LEU A 412 -17.02 36.63 8.23
N LEU A 413 -16.84 35.44 7.66
CA LEU A 413 -16.49 35.25 6.25
C LEU A 413 -17.62 35.69 5.31
N ALA A 414 -18.84 35.18 5.53
CA ALA A 414 -19.99 35.45 4.66
C ALA A 414 -20.45 36.92 4.71
N GLU A 415 -20.12 37.65 5.78
CA GLU A 415 -20.37 39.10 5.90
C GLU A 415 -19.21 39.97 5.40
N GLY A 416 -18.10 39.36 4.95
CA GLY A 416 -16.96 40.07 4.38
C GLY A 416 -16.04 40.73 5.40
N PHE A 417 -16.20 40.45 6.70
CA PHE A 417 -15.25 40.92 7.72
C PHE A 417 -13.89 40.23 7.58
N LEU A 418 -13.90 38.97 7.13
CA LEU A 418 -12.72 38.18 6.81
C LEU A 418 -12.70 37.81 5.33
N ALA A 419 -11.52 37.85 4.73
CA ALA A 419 -11.24 37.21 3.45
C ALA A 419 -10.72 35.78 3.67
N THR A 420 -10.90 34.91 2.69
CA THR A 420 -10.47 33.51 2.76
C THR A 420 -8.97 33.35 3.00
N GLY A 421 -8.14 34.22 2.41
CA GLY A 421 -6.69 34.21 2.62
C GLY A 421 -6.22 34.64 4.01
N GLU A 422 -7.09 35.23 4.84
CA GLU A 422 -6.74 35.59 6.22
C GLU A 422 -6.75 34.33 7.12
N ILE A 423 -7.68 33.41 6.89
CA ILE A 423 -7.78 32.16 7.65
C ILE A 423 -7.08 30.97 6.98
N ASP A 424 -6.53 31.19 5.78
CA ASP A 424 -5.66 30.28 5.02
C ASP A 424 -4.46 31.06 4.42
N PRO A 425 -3.58 31.64 5.27
CA PRO A 425 -2.41 32.39 4.82
C PRO A 425 -1.41 31.55 4.02
N LEU A 426 -1.39 30.23 4.23
CA LEU A 426 -0.56 29.29 3.48
C LEU A 426 -1.16 28.90 2.12
N ASN A 427 -2.31 29.45 1.75
CA ASN A 427 -2.95 29.30 0.44
C ASN A 427 -3.26 27.85 0.03
N ARG A 428 -3.58 26.99 1.02
CA ARG A 428 -3.91 25.59 0.79
C ARG A 428 -5.15 25.40 -0.07
N ARG A 429 -6.08 26.36 -0.06
CA ARG A 429 -7.28 26.35 -0.91
C ARG A 429 -7.01 26.20 -2.41
N PHE A 430 -5.78 26.47 -2.87
CA PHE A 430 -5.38 26.32 -4.27
C PHE A 430 -4.82 24.92 -4.60
N SER A 431 -4.93 23.94 -3.70
CA SER A 431 -4.43 22.57 -3.94
C SER A 431 -5.01 21.90 -5.20
N THR A 432 -6.24 22.25 -5.57
CA THR A 432 -6.96 21.79 -6.78
C THR A 432 -6.72 22.65 -8.02
N SER A 433 -5.92 23.72 -7.92
CA SER A 433 -5.61 24.58 -9.06
C SER A 433 -4.77 23.83 -10.10
N VAL A 434 -4.95 24.17 -11.37
CA VAL A 434 -4.19 23.57 -12.48
C VAL A 434 -2.70 23.83 -12.26
N LYS A 435 -1.92 22.76 -12.24
CA LYS A 435 -0.48 22.79 -12.02
C LYS A 435 0.25 22.93 -13.37
N PRO A 436 1.37 23.66 -13.43
CA PRO A 436 2.16 23.75 -14.64
C PRO A 436 2.80 22.40 -14.99
N ASP A 437 3.06 22.17 -16.27
CA ASP A 437 3.78 20.98 -16.73
C ASP A 437 5.16 20.89 -16.07
N VAL A 438 5.41 19.79 -15.38
CA VAL A 438 6.71 19.49 -14.78
C VAL A 438 7.66 18.99 -15.86
N VAL A 439 8.85 19.60 -15.94
CA VAL A 439 9.96 19.11 -16.76
C VAL A 439 11.01 18.53 -15.83
N VAL A 440 11.24 17.23 -15.93
CA VAL A 440 12.27 16.55 -15.14
C VAL A 440 13.63 16.80 -15.76
N GLN A 441 14.57 17.31 -14.96
CA GLN A 441 15.94 17.53 -15.38
C GLN A 441 16.75 16.28 -15.07
N VAL A 442 17.47 15.76 -16.06
CA VAL A 442 18.27 14.56 -15.91
C VAL A 442 19.72 14.90 -16.21
N THR A 443 20.60 14.62 -15.26
CA THR A 443 22.05 14.72 -15.43
C THR A 443 22.63 13.32 -15.46
N VAL A 444 23.18 12.92 -16.62
CA VAL A 444 23.90 11.65 -16.74
C VAL A 444 25.38 11.89 -16.42
N LEU A 445 25.93 11.14 -15.47
CA LEU A 445 27.33 11.27 -15.04
C LEU A 445 28.10 9.98 -15.31
N ALA A 446 29.34 10.09 -15.77
CA ALA A 446 30.24 8.96 -15.86
C ALA A 446 30.93 8.72 -14.51
N GLU A 447 30.94 7.47 -14.02
CA GLU A 447 31.67 7.11 -12.80
C GLU A 447 33.17 7.43 -12.90
N ASN A 448 33.76 7.25 -14.09
CA ASN A 448 35.17 7.53 -14.35
C ASN A 448 35.42 8.03 -15.79
N ASN A 449 36.65 8.46 -16.06
CA ASN A 449 37.04 8.98 -17.38
C ASN A 449 36.96 7.93 -18.50
N HIS A 450 37.12 6.64 -18.18
CA HIS A 450 36.99 5.58 -19.17
C HIS A 450 35.56 5.46 -19.72
N ILE A 451 34.56 5.45 -18.83
CA ILE A 451 33.14 5.43 -19.21
C ILE A 451 32.76 6.72 -19.95
N LYS A 452 33.30 7.87 -19.52
CA LYS A 452 33.12 9.16 -20.20
C LYS A 452 33.58 9.09 -21.66
N ASP A 453 34.74 8.48 -21.91
CA ASP A 453 35.26 8.33 -23.27
C ASP A 453 34.45 7.32 -24.11
N LEU A 454 33.91 6.25 -23.50
CA LEU A 454 32.97 5.34 -24.16
C LEU A 454 31.68 6.04 -24.58
N LEU A 455 31.06 6.83 -23.69
CA LEU A 455 29.86 7.62 -24.01
C LEU A 455 30.13 8.61 -25.15
N ARG A 456 31.30 9.26 -25.14
CA ARG A 456 31.71 10.20 -26.20
C ARG A 456 31.84 9.52 -27.56
N LYS A 457 32.32 8.27 -27.63
CA LYS A 457 32.38 7.50 -28.89
C LYS A 457 31.00 7.30 -29.52
N HIS A 458 29.95 7.24 -28.71
CA HIS A 458 28.56 7.13 -29.16
C HIS A 458 27.85 8.47 -29.38
N GLY A 459 28.59 9.59 -29.34
CA GLY A 459 28.06 10.93 -29.55
C GLY A 459 27.44 11.56 -28.30
N VAL A 460 27.51 10.91 -27.13
CA VAL A 460 26.94 11.41 -25.88
C VAL A 460 28.02 12.13 -25.07
N ASN A 461 27.85 13.44 -24.85
CA ASN A 461 28.78 14.22 -24.04
C ASN A 461 28.29 14.30 -22.59
N VAL A 462 29.06 13.75 -21.65
CA VAL A 462 28.76 13.77 -20.21
C VAL A 462 29.94 14.28 -19.37
N GLN A 463 29.64 14.70 -18.16
CA GLN A 463 30.62 15.01 -17.11
C GLN A 463 30.94 13.74 -16.29
N SER A 464 32.16 13.61 -15.80
CA SER A 464 32.49 12.62 -14.77
C SER A 464 32.21 13.17 -13.37
N ILE A 465 32.12 12.28 -12.38
CA ILE A 465 31.96 12.68 -10.96
C ILE A 465 33.09 13.62 -10.51
N ALA A 466 34.29 13.48 -11.06
CA ALA A 466 35.41 14.38 -10.75
C ALA A 466 35.29 15.77 -11.40
N ASP A 467 34.60 15.89 -12.54
CA ASP A 467 34.51 17.16 -13.30
C ASP A 467 33.55 18.19 -12.68
N ILE A 468 32.63 17.75 -11.81
CA ILE A 468 31.54 18.57 -11.28
C ILE A 468 31.85 19.23 -9.93
N HIS A 469 33.06 19.06 -9.41
CA HIS A 469 33.52 19.74 -8.20
C HIS A 469 33.38 21.28 -8.37
N PRO A 470 32.80 22.01 -7.40
CA PRO A 470 32.62 21.68 -5.98
C PRO A 470 31.31 20.97 -5.61
N ILE A 471 30.48 20.56 -6.57
CA ILE A 471 29.24 19.82 -6.26
C ILE A 471 29.59 18.38 -5.90
N GLN A 472 29.16 17.94 -4.72
CA GLN A 472 29.36 16.57 -4.26
C GLN A 472 28.21 15.66 -4.71
N VAL A 473 28.53 14.49 -5.28
CA VAL A 473 27.55 13.45 -5.60
C VAL A 473 27.69 12.33 -4.57
N GLN A 474 26.60 12.02 -3.89
CA GLN A 474 26.58 10.95 -2.90
C GLN A 474 25.45 9.94 -3.18
N PRO A 475 25.57 8.68 -2.77
CA PRO A 475 24.46 7.74 -2.89
C PRO A 475 23.29 8.12 -1.98
N GLY A 476 22.05 7.83 -2.41
CA GLY A 476 20.84 8.14 -1.63
C GLY A 476 20.83 7.63 -0.19
N ARG A 477 21.52 6.53 0.12
CA ARG A 477 21.67 6.01 1.51
C ARG A 477 22.32 7.00 2.47
N ILE A 478 23.26 7.83 1.98
CA ILE A 478 23.95 8.83 2.80
C ILE A 478 22.97 9.91 3.24
N LEU A 479 22.04 10.29 2.35
CA LEU A 479 20.98 11.23 2.69
C LEU A 479 20.07 10.69 3.81
N SER A 480 19.74 9.39 3.79
CA SER A 480 18.98 8.76 4.88
C SER A 480 19.70 8.82 6.22
N HIS A 481 21.03 8.60 6.24
CA HIS A 481 21.84 8.76 7.45
C HIS A 481 21.95 10.21 7.93
N ILE A 482 21.97 11.18 7.01
CA ILE A 482 21.95 12.61 7.34
C ILE A 482 20.61 12.98 8.01
N TYR A 483 19.49 12.62 7.38
CA TYR A 483 18.16 12.90 7.94
C TYR A 483 17.89 12.18 9.26
N ALA A 484 18.56 11.06 9.55
CA ALA A 484 18.44 10.41 10.85
C ALA A 484 18.90 11.30 12.03
N LYS A 485 19.72 12.32 11.77
CA LYS A 485 20.15 13.31 12.78
C LYS A 485 19.14 14.45 12.97
N LEU A 486 18.19 14.63 12.05
CA LEU A 486 17.20 15.70 12.11
C LEU A 486 16.28 15.51 13.33
N GLY A 487 16.09 16.58 14.12
CA GLY A 487 15.23 16.57 15.30
C GLY A 487 15.83 15.90 16.55
N ARG A 488 17.11 15.53 16.54
CA ARG A 488 17.78 15.03 17.74
C ARG A 488 17.82 16.12 18.82
N ASN A 489 17.52 15.75 20.06
CA ASN A 489 17.55 16.68 21.20
C ASN A 489 17.88 15.93 22.50
N LYS A 490 19.07 16.21 23.05
CA LYS A 490 19.55 15.58 24.29
C LYS A 490 18.74 15.98 25.53
N ASN A 491 18.30 17.23 25.62
CA ASN A 491 17.56 17.74 26.79
C ASN A 491 16.23 16.99 27.01
N MET A 492 15.61 16.53 25.93
CA MET A 492 14.33 15.82 25.94
C MET A 492 14.44 14.31 25.65
N ASN A 493 15.66 13.78 25.49
CA ASN A 493 15.91 12.39 25.08
C ASN A 493 15.25 12.00 23.75
N LEU A 494 15.25 12.91 22.76
CA LEU A 494 14.75 12.63 21.42
C LEU A 494 15.88 12.20 20.49
N SER A 495 15.74 11.04 19.87
CA SER A 495 16.77 10.46 18.98
C SER A 495 16.85 11.10 17.59
N GLY A 496 15.81 11.83 17.17
CA GLY A 496 15.65 12.35 15.81
C GLY A 496 14.83 11.43 14.91
N ARG A 497 14.94 11.57 13.59
CA ARG A 497 14.20 10.75 12.63
C ARG A 497 14.69 9.30 12.67
N PRO A 498 13.82 8.29 12.76
CA PRO A 498 14.22 6.90 12.57
C PRO A 498 14.87 6.70 11.20
N TYR A 499 15.88 5.83 11.10
CA TYR A 499 16.47 5.49 9.82
C TYR A 499 15.41 4.91 8.88
N ARG A 500 15.12 5.65 7.82
CA ARG A 500 14.15 5.30 6.78
C ARG A 500 14.67 5.83 5.45
N HIS A 501 14.35 5.11 4.39
CA HIS A 501 14.74 5.46 3.04
C HIS A 501 14.12 6.77 2.58
N ILE A 502 14.76 7.36 1.59
CA ILE A 502 14.33 8.61 0.96
C ILE A 502 14.13 8.29 -0.50
N GLY A 503 12.89 8.48 -0.97
CA GLY A 503 12.49 8.14 -2.31
C GLY A 503 13.02 9.10 -3.37
N VAL A 504 12.49 8.97 -4.59
CA VAL A 504 12.96 9.76 -5.72
C VAL A 504 12.63 11.25 -5.57
N LEU A 505 11.53 11.61 -4.87
CA LEU A 505 11.16 13.01 -4.67
C LEU A 505 12.18 13.72 -3.75
N GLY A 506 12.64 13.04 -2.71
CA GLY A 506 13.71 13.54 -1.85
C GLY A 506 15.09 13.55 -2.54
N THR A 507 15.46 12.48 -3.26
CA THR A 507 16.79 12.41 -3.91
C THR A 507 16.94 13.33 -5.13
N SER A 508 15.84 13.75 -5.77
CA SER A 508 15.86 14.66 -6.93
C SER A 508 15.92 16.16 -6.58
N LYS A 509 16.36 16.50 -5.36
CA LYS A 509 16.60 17.87 -4.87
C LYS A 509 18.11 18.15 -4.83
N LEU A 510 18.47 19.43 -4.89
CA LEU A 510 19.81 19.88 -4.50
C LEU A 510 19.80 20.25 -3.01
N TYR A 511 20.85 19.84 -2.31
CA TYR A 511 20.99 20.05 -0.87
C TYR A 511 22.16 20.98 -0.60
N VAL A 512 21.96 22.00 0.21
CA VAL A 512 23.05 22.87 0.69
C VAL A 512 23.38 22.49 2.12
N ILE A 513 24.60 22.00 2.34
CA ILE A 513 25.11 21.58 3.64
C ILE A 513 26.46 22.28 3.85
N ARG A 514 26.62 23.06 4.93
CA ARG A 514 27.85 23.82 5.21
C ARG A 514 28.36 24.63 4.01
N ASN A 515 27.45 25.30 3.29
CA ASN A 515 27.72 26.07 2.06
C ASN A 515 28.24 25.26 0.85
N GLN A 516 28.23 23.93 0.90
CA GLN A 516 28.51 23.06 -0.23
C GLN A 516 27.22 22.48 -0.82
N ILE A 517 27.20 22.26 -2.14
CA ILE A 517 26.04 21.69 -2.83
C ILE A 517 26.24 20.18 -2.95
N PHE A 518 25.23 19.43 -2.52
CA PHE A 518 25.13 17.99 -2.63
C PHE A 518 23.98 17.62 -3.57
N THR A 519 24.21 16.60 -4.38
CA THR A 519 23.17 15.89 -5.11
C THR A 519 23.24 14.41 -4.77
N PHE A 520 22.09 13.74 -4.74
CA PHE A 520 22.02 12.34 -4.33
C PHE A 520 21.51 11.46 -5.48
N THR A 521 22.14 10.31 -5.69
CA THR A 521 21.71 9.38 -6.74
C THR A 521 20.44 8.65 -6.30
N PRO A 522 19.51 8.34 -7.22
CA PRO A 522 18.31 7.58 -6.91
C PRO A 522 18.64 6.23 -6.27
N GLN A 523 17.84 5.80 -5.30
CA GLN A 523 18.13 4.58 -4.54
C GLN A 523 18.18 3.31 -5.40
N PHE A 524 17.40 3.24 -6.47
CA PHE A 524 17.39 2.07 -7.37
C PHE A 524 18.70 1.86 -8.13
N THR A 525 19.63 2.83 -8.08
CA THR A 525 20.99 2.70 -8.64
C THR A 525 21.99 2.09 -7.66
N ASP A 526 21.62 1.93 -6.38
CA ASP A 526 22.52 1.43 -5.34
C ASP A 526 22.62 -0.11 -5.34
N GLN A 527 23.74 -0.62 -5.84
CA GLN A 527 24.02 -2.04 -6.02
C GLN A 527 24.40 -2.77 -4.72
N HIS A 528 24.77 -2.03 -3.67
CA HIS A 528 25.25 -2.63 -2.42
C HIS A 528 24.12 -3.31 -1.64
N HIS A 529 22.89 -2.79 -1.77
CA HIS A 529 21.74 -3.26 -1.01
C HIS A 529 21.10 -4.50 -1.66
N PHE A 530 20.70 -4.42 -2.94
CA PHE A 530 19.93 -5.48 -3.60
C PHE A 530 20.21 -5.57 -5.11
N TYR A 531 20.15 -6.77 -5.68
CA TYR A 531 20.68 -7.08 -7.02
C TYR A 531 19.78 -6.64 -8.18
N LEU A 532 18.59 -6.10 -7.93
CA LEU A 532 17.71 -5.57 -9.01
C LEU A 532 18.45 -4.52 -9.86
N ALA A 533 19.36 -3.76 -9.25
CA ALA A 533 20.20 -2.77 -9.91
C ALA A 533 21.37 -3.35 -10.73
N LEU A 534 21.49 -4.68 -10.85
CA LEU A 534 22.50 -5.34 -11.70
C LEU A 534 21.94 -5.74 -13.07
N ASP A 535 20.62 -5.75 -13.22
CA ASP A 535 19.95 -5.96 -14.50
C ASP A 535 19.75 -4.61 -15.20
N ASN A 536 20.48 -4.38 -16.30
CA ASN A 536 20.48 -3.13 -17.04
C ASN A 536 19.09 -2.79 -17.64
N GLU A 537 18.30 -3.79 -18.05
CA GLU A 537 16.94 -3.58 -18.55
C GLU A 537 16.00 -3.19 -17.40
N MET A 538 16.17 -3.82 -16.23
CA MET A 538 15.43 -3.47 -15.03
C MET A 538 15.74 -2.05 -14.53
N ILE A 539 17.00 -1.62 -14.56
CA ILE A 539 17.38 -0.23 -14.20
C ILE A 539 16.71 0.78 -15.13
N VAL A 540 16.73 0.52 -16.44
CA VAL A 540 16.08 1.38 -17.44
C VAL A 540 14.57 1.47 -17.20
N GLU A 541 13.94 0.34 -16.88
CA GLU A 541 12.53 0.27 -16.51
C GLU A 541 12.22 1.03 -15.22
N MET A 542 13.05 0.88 -14.18
CA MET A 542 12.92 1.65 -12.93
C MET A 542 13.08 3.15 -13.20
N LEU A 543 14.11 3.57 -13.95
CA LEU A 543 14.31 4.97 -14.35
C LEU A 543 13.07 5.52 -15.07
N ARG A 544 12.46 4.75 -15.98
CA ARG A 544 11.24 5.15 -16.69
C ARG A 544 10.08 5.42 -15.72
N ILE A 545 9.85 4.52 -14.78
CA ILE A 545 8.76 4.61 -13.80
C ILE A 545 9.00 5.80 -12.86
N GLU A 546 10.23 5.95 -12.38
CA GLU A 546 10.59 7.04 -11.45
C GLU A 546 10.52 8.42 -12.13
N LEU A 547 10.89 8.55 -13.41
CA LEU A 547 10.71 9.80 -14.17
C LEU A 547 9.24 10.15 -14.37
N ALA A 548 8.39 9.16 -14.68
CA ALA A 548 6.94 9.35 -14.78
C ALA A 548 6.34 9.78 -13.43
N TYR A 549 6.81 9.16 -12.34
CA TYR A 549 6.40 9.49 -10.98
C TYR A 549 6.82 10.91 -10.60
N LEU A 550 8.07 11.32 -10.83
CA LEU A 550 8.53 12.70 -10.63
C LEU A 550 7.69 13.72 -11.41
N CYS A 551 7.42 13.44 -12.68
CA CYS A 551 6.61 14.33 -13.52
C CYS A 551 5.18 14.49 -12.97
N THR A 552 4.62 13.43 -12.37
CA THR A 552 3.24 13.41 -11.89
C THR A 552 3.11 13.96 -10.47
N CYS A 553 4.09 13.71 -9.60
CA CYS A 553 4.00 13.95 -8.15
C CYS A 553 4.83 15.14 -7.66
N TRP A 554 5.71 15.73 -8.49
CA TRP A 554 6.47 16.90 -8.05
C TRP A 554 5.57 18.13 -7.89
N ARG A 555 5.65 18.78 -6.72
CA ARG A 555 4.83 19.95 -6.35
C ARG A 555 5.62 21.16 -5.86
N MET A 556 6.92 21.00 -5.66
CA MET A 556 7.75 22.03 -5.08
C MET A 556 8.15 23.08 -6.12
N THR A 557 8.49 24.28 -5.66
CA THR A 557 8.88 25.39 -6.54
C THR A 557 10.32 25.21 -7.04
N GLY A 558 10.47 24.88 -8.32
CA GLY A 558 11.75 24.48 -8.91
C GLY A 558 11.58 23.15 -9.64
N ARG A 559 12.53 22.78 -10.49
CA ARG A 559 12.44 21.55 -11.28
C ARG A 559 13.10 20.37 -10.56
N PRO A 560 12.53 19.15 -10.64
CA PRO A 560 13.19 17.95 -10.14
C PRO A 560 14.46 17.70 -10.94
N THR A 561 15.58 17.49 -10.26
CA THR A 561 16.89 17.23 -10.86
C THR A 561 17.40 15.87 -10.45
N LEU A 562 17.27 14.90 -11.35
CA LEU A 562 17.70 13.52 -11.15
C LEU A 562 19.14 13.34 -11.64
N THR A 563 20.01 12.81 -10.78
CA THR A 563 21.41 12.51 -11.11
C THR A 563 21.57 11.01 -11.36
N PHE A 564 21.84 10.63 -12.60
CA PHE A 564 21.92 9.22 -13.03
C PHE A 564 23.38 8.83 -13.37
N PRO A 565 24.09 8.11 -12.48
CA PRO A 565 25.44 7.67 -12.75
C PRO A 565 25.47 6.44 -13.66
N ILE A 566 26.34 6.46 -14.68
CA ILE A 566 26.72 5.29 -15.47
C ILE A 566 27.94 4.66 -14.83
N SER A 567 27.75 3.48 -14.26
CA SER A 567 28.79 2.70 -13.59
C SER A 567 29.33 1.57 -14.46
N ARG A 568 30.42 0.93 -14.01
CA ARG A 568 31.05 -0.18 -14.73
C ARG A 568 30.10 -1.36 -15.03
N THR A 569 29.09 -1.61 -14.20
CA THR A 569 28.14 -2.73 -14.40
C THR A 569 27.16 -2.47 -15.54
N MET A 570 27.04 -1.22 -16.01
CA MET A 570 26.20 -0.83 -17.14
C MET A 570 26.91 -0.97 -18.49
N LEU A 571 28.11 -1.55 -18.49
CA LEU A 571 28.87 -1.89 -19.69
C LEU A 571 28.54 -3.30 -20.18
N THR A 572 29.00 -3.65 -21.37
CA THR A 572 28.97 -5.03 -21.89
C THR A 572 29.83 -5.96 -21.03
N ASN A 573 29.61 -7.27 -21.08
CA ASN A 573 30.28 -8.26 -20.21
C ASN A 573 31.83 -8.24 -20.32
N ASP A 574 32.36 -7.81 -21.46
CA ASP A 574 33.77 -7.62 -21.73
C ASP A 574 34.29 -6.22 -21.34
N GLY A 575 33.39 -5.31 -20.94
CA GLY A 575 33.68 -3.92 -20.59
C GLY A 575 34.12 -3.07 -21.78
N SER A 576 33.93 -3.55 -23.01
CA SER A 576 34.42 -2.87 -24.21
C SER A 576 33.51 -1.73 -24.65
N ASP A 577 32.21 -1.82 -24.35
CA ASP A 577 31.21 -0.83 -24.74
C ASP A 577 30.07 -0.69 -23.71
N ILE A 578 29.15 0.25 -23.92
CA ILE A 578 27.98 0.50 -23.08
C ILE A 578 26.86 -0.46 -23.46
N HIS A 579 26.13 -0.97 -22.47
CA HIS A 579 24.99 -1.84 -22.72
C HIS A 579 23.94 -1.14 -23.62
N SER A 580 23.44 -1.86 -24.64
CA SER A 580 22.55 -1.30 -25.67
C SER A 580 21.27 -0.69 -25.09
N ALA A 581 20.68 -1.31 -24.07
CA ALA A 581 19.49 -0.81 -23.36
C ALA A 581 19.72 0.58 -22.75
N VAL A 582 20.85 0.76 -22.06
CA VAL A 582 21.24 2.01 -21.40
C VAL A 582 21.51 3.07 -22.45
N LEU A 583 22.28 2.74 -23.50
CA LEU A 583 22.58 3.67 -24.59
C LEU A 583 21.31 4.13 -25.32
N SER A 584 20.39 3.20 -25.61
CA SER A 584 19.10 3.52 -26.25
C SER A 584 18.25 4.44 -25.38
N THR A 585 18.34 4.29 -24.05
CA THR A 585 17.62 5.11 -23.08
C THR A 585 18.18 6.51 -23.03
N ILE A 586 19.51 6.67 -23.00
CA ILE A 586 20.16 7.98 -23.04
C ILE A 586 19.74 8.76 -24.29
N ARG A 587 19.73 8.11 -25.47
CA ARG A 587 19.25 8.72 -26.71
C ARG A 587 17.78 9.16 -26.63
N LYS A 588 16.91 8.34 -26.02
CA LYS A 588 15.51 8.72 -25.79
C LYS A 588 15.36 9.90 -24.82
N LEU A 589 16.26 10.04 -23.85
CA LEU A 589 16.28 11.20 -22.95
C LEU A 589 16.69 12.48 -23.69
N GLU A 590 17.54 12.38 -24.72
CA GLU A 590 17.90 13.50 -25.63
C GLU A 590 16.70 13.97 -26.46
N ASP A 591 15.77 13.07 -26.83
CA ASP A 591 14.53 13.41 -27.54
C ASP A 591 13.55 14.28 -26.71
N GLY A 592 13.78 14.40 -25.40
CA GLY A 592 13.01 15.28 -24.50
C GLY A 592 11.72 14.69 -23.93
N TYR A 593 11.43 13.41 -24.21
CA TYR A 593 10.29 12.70 -23.65
C TYR A 593 10.62 11.23 -23.40
N PHE A 594 10.39 10.75 -22.18
CA PHE A 594 10.65 9.36 -21.82
C PHE A 594 9.63 8.85 -20.81
N GLY A 595 9.00 7.71 -21.13
CA GLY A 595 8.18 7.00 -20.15
C GLY A 595 6.89 7.69 -19.70
N GLY A 596 6.37 8.66 -20.45
CA GLY A 596 5.25 9.49 -19.99
C GLY A 596 5.66 10.87 -19.48
N ALA A 597 6.96 11.07 -19.21
CA ALA A 597 7.50 12.29 -18.62
C ALA A 597 8.21 13.17 -19.66
N ARG A 598 8.01 14.48 -19.52
CA ARG A 598 8.82 15.48 -20.25
C ARG A 598 10.16 15.64 -19.55
N VAL A 599 11.24 15.44 -20.28
CA VAL A 599 12.60 15.40 -19.74
C VAL A 599 13.48 16.45 -20.41
N LYS A 600 14.44 16.99 -19.67
CA LYS A 600 15.54 17.79 -20.20
C LYS A 600 16.86 17.19 -19.74
N LEU A 601 17.62 16.64 -20.68
CA LEU A 601 19.01 16.20 -20.45
C LEU A 601 19.96 17.41 -20.47
N GLY A 602 20.95 17.44 -19.58
CA GLY A 602 21.94 18.52 -19.52
C GLY A 602 22.96 18.35 -18.39
N ASN A 603 23.90 19.30 -18.30
CA ASN A 603 24.92 19.32 -17.26
C ASN A 603 24.36 19.84 -15.93
N LEU A 604 24.93 19.38 -14.81
CA LEU A 604 24.44 19.77 -13.48
C LEU A 604 24.55 21.30 -13.26
N SER A 605 25.64 21.90 -13.74
CA SER A 605 25.89 23.35 -13.67
C SER A 605 24.83 24.19 -14.39
N GLU A 606 24.22 23.65 -15.45
CA GLU A 606 23.17 24.33 -16.22
C GLU A 606 21.82 24.34 -15.48
N PHE A 607 21.62 23.38 -14.58
CA PHE A 607 20.36 23.23 -13.85
C PHE A 607 20.32 23.99 -12.53
N LEU A 608 21.48 24.36 -11.97
CA LEU A 608 21.60 25.05 -10.68
C LEU A 608 20.67 26.24 -10.48
N THR A 609 20.28 27.00 -11.50
CA THR A 609 19.38 28.17 -11.33
C THR A 609 17.89 27.81 -11.37
N THR A 610 17.56 26.61 -11.81
CA THR A 610 16.19 26.14 -12.05
C THR A 610 15.77 24.97 -11.16
N SER A 611 16.73 24.29 -10.55
CA SER A 611 16.53 23.18 -9.61
C SER A 611 15.95 23.67 -8.28
N PHE A 612 15.28 22.78 -7.57
CA PHE A 612 14.88 23.01 -6.18
C PHE A 612 16.07 22.84 -5.23
N TYR A 613 16.18 23.72 -4.23
CA TYR A 613 17.17 23.65 -3.15
C TYR A 613 16.50 23.50 -1.79
N THR A 614 17.10 22.69 -0.92
CA THR A 614 16.83 22.72 0.52
C THR A 614 18.14 22.89 1.30
N TYR A 615 18.06 23.50 2.48
CA TYR A 615 19.21 23.86 3.31
C TYR A 615 19.20 23.04 4.59
N LEU A 616 20.20 22.19 4.80
CA LEU A 616 20.28 21.31 5.98
C LEU A 616 21.17 21.93 7.07
N THR A 617 20.70 23.03 7.67
CA THR A 617 21.49 23.80 8.66
C THR A 617 21.63 23.15 10.04
N PHE A 618 20.88 22.08 10.31
CA PHE A 618 21.03 21.31 11.54
C PHE A 618 22.39 20.57 11.62
N LEU A 619 23.14 20.50 10.53
CA LEU A 619 24.50 19.96 10.48
C LEU A 619 25.60 21.03 10.63
N ASP A 620 25.26 22.31 10.84
CA ASP A 620 26.27 23.37 10.95
C ASP A 620 27.13 23.24 12.23
N PRO A 621 28.40 23.69 12.25
CA PRO A 621 29.35 23.46 13.34
C PRO A 621 28.92 24.06 14.71
N ASP A 622 28.05 25.06 14.69
CA ASP A 622 27.51 25.73 15.88
C ASP A 622 26.32 24.97 16.51
N CYS A 623 26.13 23.70 16.15
CA CYS A 623 25.20 22.79 16.82
C CYS A 623 26.00 22.00 17.86
N ASP A 624 25.57 22.01 19.14
CA ASP A 624 26.26 21.42 20.30
C ASP A 624 26.47 19.87 20.24
N GLU A 625 26.26 19.24 19.09
CA GLU A 625 26.39 17.80 18.88
C GLU A 625 27.50 17.45 17.89
N LYS A 626 28.50 16.73 18.38
CA LYS A 626 29.45 15.99 17.54
C LYS A 626 28.68 14.99 16.67
N LEU A 627 29.03 14.91 15.38
CA LEU A 627 28.50 13.92 14.45
C LEU A 627 28.93 12.49 14.85
N PHE A 628 30.09 12.38 15.50
CA PHE A 628 30.56 11.19 16.18
C PHE A 628 30.04 11.13 17.62
N ASP A 629 29.09 10.24 17.88
CA ASP A 629 28.96 9.68 19.23
C ASP A 629 30.18 8.77 19.43
N ASN A 630 30.95 8.99 20.50
CA ASN A 630 32.02 8.05 20.89
C ASN A 630 31.40 6.65 20.97
N ALA A 631 31.73 5.78 20.02
CA ALA A 631 31.24 4.42 19.98
C ALA A 631 31.84 3.63 21.14
N SER A 632 31.24 3.73 22.33
CA SER A 632 31.52 2.82 23.44
C SER A 632 30.27 2.40 24.22
N GLU A 633 29.05 2.68 23.74
CA GLU A 633 27.85 2.10 24.34
C GLU A 633 26.96 1.49 23.26
N GLY A 634 26.84 0.15 23.28
CA GLY A 634 25.81 -0.56 22.53
C GLY A 634 26.30 -1.54 21.45
N THR A 635 27.37 -2.29 21.66
CA THR A 635 27.53 -3.60 20.98
C THR A 635 28.02 -4.61 22.00
N PHE A 636 27.12 -5.49 22.43
CA PHE A 636 27.49 -6.68 23.18
C PHE A 636 28.32 -7.59 22.28
N SER A 637 29.62 -7.67 22.55
CA SER A 637 30.49 -8.81 22.22
C SER A 637 31.36 -9.06 23.46
N PRO A 638 31.40 -10.28 24.02
CA PRO A 638 32.26 -10.59 25.17
C PRO A 638 33.69 -10.87 24.72
N ASP A 639 34.61 -10.60 25.63
CA ASP A 639 36.00 -11.06 25.69
C ASP A 639 37.00 -10.47 24.69
N SER A 640 37.87 -9.58 25.21
CA SER A 640 39.29 -9.90 25.41
C SER A 640 39.97 -8.76 26.17
N ASP A 641 40.24 -9.00 27.45
CA ASP A 641 41.23 -8.27 28.23
C ASP A 641 42.63 -8.50 27.64
N SER A 642 43.35 -7.42 27.33
CA SER A 642 44.81 -7.41 27.37
C SER A 642 45.30 -5.97 27.50
N ASP A 643 45.72 -5.64 28.71
CA ASP A 643 46.53 -4.48 29.04
C ASP A 643 47.74 -4.34 28.10
N LEU A 644 47.95 -3.15 27.53
CA LEU A 644 49.31 -2.63 27.33
C LEU A 644 49.33 -1.09 27.30
N VAL A 645 49.96 -0.54 28.33
CA VAL A 645 50.29 0.87 28.50
C VAL A 645 51.36 1.30 27.49
N GLY A 646 51.13 2.41 26.77
CA GLY A 646 52.12 3.06 25.91
C GLY A 646 51.82 4.56 25.75
N TYR A 647 52.83 5.40 26.02
CA TYR A 647 52.80 6.87 26.13
C TYR A 647 52.42 7.61 24.83
N PRO A 648 51.96 8.88 24.92
CA PRO A 648 51.61 9.69 23.76
C PRO A 648 52.87 10.34 23.16
N GLU A 649 53.10 10.15 21.86
CA GLU A 649 54.07 10.94 21.11
C GLU A 649 53.34 11.90 20.16
N ASP A 650 53.57 13.18 20.41
CA ASP A 650 53.16 14.33 19.61
C ASP A 650 53.64 14.18 18.16
N THR A 651 52.72 14.32 17.20
CA THR A 651 53.09 14.89 15.89
C THR A 651 51.96 15.75 15.34
N CYS A 652 52.23 17.05 15.37
CA CYS A 652 51.45 18.11 14.78
C CYS A 652 51.52 18.05 13.24
N ASN A 653 50.35 18.17 12.59
CA ASN A 653 50.04 18.59 11.22
C ASN A 653 49.18 17.59 10.43
N GLN A 654 47.86 17.64 10.67
CA GLN A 654 46.86 17.33 9.65
C GLN A 654 45.85 18.47 9.66
N GLU A 655 45.70 19.14 8.53
CA GLU A 655 44.65 20.10 8.25
C GLU A 655 43.30 19.49 8.69
N SER A 656 42.49 20.27 9.39
CA SER A 656 41.20 19.84 9.95
C SER A 656 40.29 19.31 8.84
N GLN A 657 40.32 18.00 8.59
CA GLN A 657 39.34 17.32 7.77
C GLN A 657 37.96 17.57 8.38
N ASP A 658 37.03 18.06 7.57
CA ASP A 658 35.68 18.39 7.99
C ASP A 658 35.02 17.15 8.64
N GLU A 659 34.45 17.30 9.84
CA GLU A 659 33.83 16.21 10.60
C GLU A 659 32.73 15.51 9.77
N LEU A 660 32.03 16.28 8.93
CA LEU A 660 31.02 15.77 8.00
C LEU A 660 31.65 14.90 6.91
N ASP A 661 32.77 15.32 6.33
CA ASP A 661 33.49 14.53 5.33
C ASP A 661 34.03 13.23 5.95
N HIS A 662 34.51 13.27 7.19
CA HIS A 662 34.93 12.06 7.91
C HIS A 662 33.75 11.10 8.14
N TYR A 663 32.58 11.62 8.54
CA TYR A 663 31.37 10.83 8.72
C TYR A 663 30.88 10.17 7.42
N ILE A 664 30.83 10.94 6.31
CA ILE A 664 30.44 10.41 5.00
C ILE A 664 31.44 9.34 4.54
N ASN A 665 32.75 9.61 4.64
CA ASN A 665 33.78 8.66 4.27
C ASN A 665 33.71 7.37 5.10
N HIS A 666 33.44 7.46 6.40
CA HIS A 666 33.24 6.29 7.25
C HIS A 666 32.04 5.43 6.79
N LEU A 667 30.90 6.06 6.45
CA LEU A 667 29.72 5.37 5.91
C LEU A 667 29.98 4.73 4.54
N LEU A 668 30.80 5.35 3.70
CA LEU A 668 31.20 4.78 2.41
C LEU A 668 32.17 3.61 2.58
N GLN A 669 33.12 3.70 3.53
CA GLN A 669 34.10 2.65 3.80
C GLN A 669 33.50 1.41 4.45
N SER A 670 32.55 1.57 5.38
CA SER A 670 31.88 0.45 6.03
C SER A 670 31.09 -0.45 5.07
N THR A 671 30.81 0.03 3.86
CA THR A 671 30.08 -0.69 2.80
C THR A 671 30.97 -1.24 1.68
N SER A 672 32.29 -1.02 1.75
CA SER A 672 33.23 -1.55 0.76
C SER A 672 33.48 -3.05 0.94
N LEU A 673 33.30 -3.83 -0.14
CA LEU A 673 33.58 -5.26 -0.16
C LEU A 673 35.10 -5.49 -0.12
N ARG A 674 35.57 -6.23 0.88
CA ARG A 674 36.93 -6.76 0.94
C ARG A 674 36.98 -8.09 0.17
N SER A 675 38.02 -8.28 -0.63
CA SER A 675 38.20 -9.46 -1.48
C SER A 675 39.08 -10.51 -0.80
N TYR A 676 38.52 -11.69 -0.56
CA TYR A 676 39.17 -12.84 0.08
C TYR A 676 39.09 -14.11 -0.78
N LEU A 677 38.04 -14.28 -1.59
CA LEU A 677 37.84 -15.45 -2.46
C LEU A 677 38.67 -15.35 -3.75
N PRO A 678 39.10 -16.48 -4.34
CA PRO A 678 39.92 -16.49 -5.56
C PRO A 678 39.19 -15.87 -6.78
N PRO A 679 39.92 -15.30 -7.76
CA PRO A 679 39.37 -14.80 -9.02
C PRO A 679 38.92 -15.94 -9.94
N LEU A 680 37.91 -15.67 -10.77
CA LEU A 680 37.36 -16.63 -11.74
C LEU A 680 38.38 -16.92 -12.87
N CYS A 681 38.59 -18.20 -13.19
CA CYS A 681 39.44 -18.63 -14.30
C CYS A 681 38.59 -18.82 -15.58
N LYS A 682 38.99 -18.23 -16.71
CA LYS A 682 38.23 -18.24 -17.99
C LYS A 682 38.61 -19.41 -18.93
N ASN A 683 39.17 -20.51 -18.42
CA ASN A 683 39.58 -21.64 -19.26
C ASN A 683 38.46 -22.69 -19.36
N THR A 684 38.10 -23.05 -20.58
CA THR A 684 36.94 -23.87 -20.97
C THR A 684 37.06 -25.37 -20.68
N GLU A 685 38.01 -25.79 -19.83
CA GLU A 685 38.26 -27.20 -19.50
C GLU A 685 38.53 -27.39 -17.99
N ASP A 686 37.63 -26.93 -17.13
CA ASP A 686 37.73 -27.19 -15.68
C ASP A 686 36.80 -28.32 -15.24
N ARG A 687 37.38 -29.33 -14.57
CA ARG A 687 36.68 -30.42 -13.87
C ARG A 687 35.77 -29.80 -12.81
N HIS A 688 34.45 -29.94 -12.97
CA HIS A 688 33.50 -29.77 -11.87
C HIS A 688 33.97 -30.59 -10.67
N VAL A 689 34.19 -29.96 -9.51
CA VAL A 689 34.41 -30.70 -8.26
C VAL A 689 33.11 -31.37 -7.82
N PHE A 690 31.98 -30.74 -8.14
CA PHE A 690 30.62 -31.25 -7.95
C PHE A 690 29.91 -31.44 -9.29
N SER A 691 29.54 -32.68 -9.66
CA SER A 691 28.77 -32.90 -10.89
C SER A 691 27.41 -32.18 -10.80
N ALA A 692 26.94 -31.59 -11.89
CA ALA A 692 25.67 -30.84 -12.01
C ALA A 692 24.38 -31.67 -11.72
N ILE A 693 24.53 -32.85 -11.11
CA ILE A 693 23.47 -33.82 -10.83
C ILE A 693 23.04 -33.76 -9.36
N HIS A 694 23.80 -33.12 -8.46
CA HIS A 694 23.45 -33.07 -7.04
C HIS A 694 22.63 -31.84 -6.70
N SER A 695 21.30 -32.00 -6.70
CA SER A 695 20.41 -30.98 -6.15
C SER A 695 20.68 -30.77 -4.65
N THR A 696 20.37 -29.60 -4.10
CA THR A 696 20.47 -29.25 -2.66
C THR A 696 19.85 -30.32 -1.74
N ARG A 697 18.93 -31.13 -2.28
CA ARG A 697 18.34 -32.35 -1.70
C ARG A 697 19.36 -33.41 -1.30
N ASP A 698 20.41 -33.64 -2.10
CA ASP A 698 21.44 -34.65 -1.84
C ASP A 698 22.36 -34.21 -0.70
N ILE A 699 22.70 -32.91 -0.67
CA ILE A 699 23.49 -32.28 0.40
C ILE A 699 22.72 -32.32 1.74
N LEU A 700 21.44 -31.96 1.73
CA LEU A 700 20.56 -31.99 2.91
C LEU A 700 20.27 -33.41 3.42
N SER A 701 20.08 -34.38 2.51
CA SER A 701 19.91 -35.81 2.81
C SER A 701 21.11 -36.40 3.54
N VAL A 702 22.32 -36.06 3.09
CA VAL A 702 23.58 -36.51 3.70
C VAL A 702 23.81 -35.83 5.06
N MET A 703 23.46 -34.55 5.21
CA MET A 703 23.58 -33.82 6.48
C MET A 703 22.56 -34.25 7.54
N ALA A 704 21.33 -34.59 7.16
CA ALA A 704 20.33 -35.13 8.08
C ALA A 704 20.80 -36.46 8.68
N LYS A 705 21.47 -37.29 7.87
CA LYS A 705 22.13 -38.53 8.32
C LYS A 705 23.34 -38.25 9.23
N ALA A 706 24.13 -37.21 8.96
CA ALA A 706 25.28 -36.84 9.79
C ALA A 706 24.88 -36.26 11.16
N LYS A 707 23.74 -35.55 11.26
CA LYS A 707 23.25 -34.98 12.53
C LYS A 707 22.37 -35.93 13.38
N GLY A 708 22.21 -37.20 12.97
CA GLY A 708 21.43 -38.20 13.72
C GLY A 708 19.93 -37.88 13.87
N LEU A 709 19.38 -37.03 13.00
CA LEU A 709 17.98 -36.61 13.04
C LEU A 709 17.16 -37.48 12.07
N GLU A 710 16.28 -38.34 12.57
CA GLU A 710 15.19 -38.90 11.76
C GLU A 710 14.17 -37.79 11.48
N VAL A 711 14.34 -37.08 10.37
CA VAL A 711 13.40 -36.05 9.93
C VAL A 711 12.40 -36.68 8.96
N PRO A 712 11.07 -36.63 9.21
CA PRO A 712 10.08 -36.93 8.18
C PRO A 712 10.19 -35.85 7.09
N PHE A 713 10.84 -36.20 5.99
CA PHE A 713 10.99 -35.32 4.84
C PHE A 713 9.69 -35.31 4.02
N VAL A 714 8.95 -34.20 4.04
CA VAL A 714 7.90 -33.92 3.07
C VAL A 714 8.47 -32.90 2.07
N PRO A 715 8.82 -33.31 0.84
CA PRO A 715 9.30 -32.37 -0.16
C PRO A 715 8.21 -31.35 -0.46
N MET A 716 8.51 -30.07 -0.30
CA MET A 716 7.86 -29.03 -1.08
C MET A 716 8.48 -29.01 -2.48
N THR A 717 8.26 -30.07 -3.26
CA THR A 717 7.93 -29.82 -4.66
C THR A 717 6.76 -28.84 -4.64
N LEU A 718 6.75 -27.78 -5.46
CA LEU A 718 5.47 -27.17 -5.91
C LEU A 718 4.48 -28.32 -6.03
N PRO A 719 3.39 -28.40 -5.25
CA PRO A 719 2.61 -29.61 -5.18
C PRO A 719 1.92 -29.83 -6.53
N THR A 720 2.59 -30.54 -7.44
CA THR A 720 2.02 -31.28 -8.56
C THR A 720 1.55 -32.66 -8.10
N LYS A 721 1.61 -32.96 -6.79
CA LYS A 721 0.94 -34.11 -6.16
C LYS A 721 -0.58 -33.90 -6.06
N VAL A 722 -1.21 -33.54 -7.17
CA VAL A 722 -2.61 -33.88 -7.51
C VAL A 722 -2.62 -34.32 -8.97
N LEU A 723 -1.67 -35.17 -9.36
CA LEU A 723 -1.68 -35.91 -10.62
C LEU A 723 -0.96 -37.26 -10.41
N SER A 724 -1.49 -38.11 -9.53
CA SER A 724 -0.95 -39.48 -9.37
C SER A 724 -2.03 -40.51 -9.06
N ALA A 725 -3.02 -40.64 -9.94
CA ALA A 725 -3.75 -41.90 -10.10
C ALA A 725 -4.55 -41.83 -11.42
N HIS A 726 -3.97 -42.41 -12.47
CA HIS A 726 -4.59 -42.72 -13.76
C HIS A 726 -4.62 -41.57 -14.77
N ARG A 727 -3.50 -41.37 -15.47
CA ARG A 727 -3.49 -41.29 -16.94
C ARG A 727 -2.43 -42.25 -17.47
N LYS A 728 -2.83 -43.51 -17.69
CA LYS A 728 -2.36 -44.30 -18.83
C LYS A 728 -3.37 -43.97 -19.93
N SER A 729 -3.10 -43.30 -21.04
CA SER A 729 -1.87 -43.10 -21.77
C SER A 729 -1.95 -41.77 -22.53
N LEU A 730 -0.98 -40.89 -22.30
CA LEU A 730 -0.31 -40.18 -23.38
C LEU A 730 1.18 -40.25 -23.03
N ASN A 731 1.74 -41.43 -23.28
CA ASN A 731 3.18 -41.68 -23.26
C ASN A 731 3.80 -40.91 -24.42
N LEU A 732 4.51 -39.84 -24.12
CA LEU A 732 5.60 -39.26 -24.90
C LEU A 732 6.45 -38.54 -23.84
N VAL A 733 7.43 -39.16 -23.17
CA VAL A 733 8.49 -40.03 -23.70
C VAL A 733 8.77 -41.18 -22.71
N ASP A 734 8.35 -42.39 -23.07
CA ASP A 734 9.10 -43.61 -22.79
C ASP A 734 9.63 -44.05 -24.15
N SER A 735 10.90 -43.77 -24.44
CA SER A 735 11.64 -44.58 -25.41
C SER A 735 12.37 -45.66 -24.63
N PRO A 736 12.42 -46.91 -25.13
CA PRO A 736 13.16 -47.97 -24.47
C PRO A 736 14.62 -47.54 -24.39
N GLN A 737 15.16 -47.41 -23.18
CA GLN A 737 16.60 -47.42 -23.02
C GLN A 737 17.11 -48.72 -23.65
N PRO A 738 18.02 -48.70 -24.66
CA PRO A 738 18.94 -49.81 -24.77
C PRO A 738 19.65 -49.90 -23.42
N LEU A 739 19.82 -51.11 -22.90
CA LEU A 739 20.65 -51.42 -21.74
C LEU A 739 22.00 -50.68 -21.87
N LEU A 740 22.07 -49.47 -21.33
CA LEU A 740 23.31 -48.78 -21.05
C LEU A 740 23.72 -49.29 -19.69
N GLU A 741 24.82 -50.02 -19.70
CA GLU A 741 25.51 -50.51 -18.51
C GLU A 741 25.49 -49.46 -17.41
N LYS A 742 25.17 -49.90 -16.18
CA LYS A 742 25.47 -49.15 -14.96
C LYS A 742 26.94 -48.71 -15.02
N VAL A 743 27.17 -47.44 -15.37
CA VAL A 743 28.43 -46.79 -15.01
C VAL A 743 28.46 -46.75 -13.48
N PRO A 744 29.58 -47.10 -12.82
CA PRO A 744 29.63 -47.13 -11.37
C PRO A 744 29.26 -45.77 -10.80
N GLU A 745 28.41 -45.75 -9.77
CA GLU A 745 28.29 -44.59 -8.88
C GLU A 745 29.70 -44.23 -8.40
N SER A 746 30.26 -43.14 -8.90
CA SER A 746 31.43 -42.55 -8.28
C SER A 746 30.98 -41.95 -6.95
N ASP A 747 31.12 -42.72 -5.89
CA ASP A 747 30.96 -42.27 -4.49
C ASP A 747 31.89 -41.07 -4.23
N PHE A 748 31.36 -39.85 -4.36
CA PHE A 748 32.03 -38.64 -3.89
C PHE A 748 31.80 -38.51 -2.38
N GLN A 749 32.79 -38.89 -1.58
CA GLN A 749 32.81 -38.66 -0.13
C GLN A 749 33.35 -37.27 0.18
N TRP A 750 32.54 -36.45 0.85
CA TRP A 750 32.95 -35.19 1.47
C TRP A 750 34.22 -35.38 2.32
N PRO A 751 35.12 -34.38 2.44
CA PRO A 751 36.24 -34.47 3.36
C PRO A 751 35.70 -34.78 4.75
N ARG A 752 36.10 -35.93 5.32
CA ARG A 752 35.74 -36.32 6.67
C ARG A 752 36.96 -36.20 7.58
N ASP A 753 36.71 -35.80 8.81
CA ASP A 753 37.71 -35.84 9.87
C ASP A 753 37.86 -37.26 10.43
N ASP A 754 38.78 -37.44 11.36
CA ASP A 754 39.08 -38.73 11.99
C ASP A 754 37.89 -39.31 12.78
N HIS A 755 36.82 -38.51 12.98
CA HIS A 755 35.58 -38.90 13.66
C HIS A 755 34.44 -39.24 12.69
N GLY A 756 34.64 -39.06 11.38
CA GLY A 756 33.64 -39.33 10.35
C GLY A 756 32.69 -38.17 10.08
N ASP A 757 32.90 -37.01 10.71
CA ASP A 757 32.17 -35.76 10.51
C ASP A 757 32.80 -34.94 9.37
N VAL A 758 32.07 -33.95 8.85
CA VAL A 758 32.57 -33.11 7.72
C VAL A 758 33.72 -32.22 8.19
N ASP A 759 34.89 -32.40 7.57
CA ASP A 759 36.12 -31.66 7.85
C ASP A 759 36.05 -30.23 7.28
N CYS A 760 35.69 -29.30 8.15
CA CYS A 760 35.51 -27.89 7.81
C CYS A 760 36.83 -27.19 7.45
N GLU A 761 37.98 -27.66 7.96
CA GLU A 761 39.28 -27.07 7.65
C GLU A 761 39.70 -27.43 6.22
N LYS A 762 39.51 -28.70 5.82
CA LYS A 762 39.72 -29.13 4.42
C LYS A 762 38.78 -28.44 3.44
N LEU A 763 37.53 -28.16 3.82
CA LEU A 763 36.60 -27.39 2.98
C LEU A 763 37.05 -25.94 2.79
N VAL A 764 37.59 -25.30 3.83
CA VAL A 764 38.19 -23.96 3.72
C VAL A 764 39.44 -23.98 2.83
N GLU A 765 40.24 -25.05 2.87
CA GLU A 765 41.35 -25.24 1.92
C GLU A 765 40.86 -25.41 0.48
N GLN A 766 39.84 -26.24 0.24
CA GLN A 766 39.22 -26.38 -1.08
C GLN A 766 38.65 -25.06 -1.61
N LEU A 767 38.09 -24.22 -0.73
CA LEU A 767 37.57 -22.90 -1.10
C LEU A 767 38.67 -21.95 -1.61
N LYS A 768 39.93 -22.12 -1.19
CA LYS A 768 41.06 -21.29 -1.68
C LYS A 768 41.36 -21.52 -3.16
N ASP A 769 41.21 -22.75 -3.63
CA ASP A 769 41.60 -23.17 -4.97
C ASP A 769 40.39 -23.33 -5.91
N CYS A 770 39.17 -23.13 -5.40
CA CYS A 770 37.93 -23.31 -6.15
C CYS A 770 37.68 -22.14 -7.13
N SER A 771 37.68 -22.41 -8.43
CA SER A 771 37.44 -21.41 -9.48
C SER A 771 35.97 -21.26 -9.89
N ASN A 772 35.08 -22.19 -9.49
CA ASN A 772 33.67 -22.20 -9.90
C ASN A 772 32.75 -21.56 -8.84
N LEU A 773 31.86 -20.66 -9.26
CA LEU A 773 30.93 -19.95 -8.35
C LEU A 773 29.93 -20.89 -7.66
N GLN A 774 29.44 -21.92 -8.36
CA GLN A 774 28.50 -22.88 -7.81
C GLN A 774 29.17 -23.73 -6.72
N ASP A 775 30.37 -24.22 -7.01
CA ASP A 775 31.17 -25.00 -6.05
C ASP A 775 31.56 -24.14 -4.82
N GLN A 776 31.92 -22.86 -5.02
CA GLN A 776 32.13 -21.91 -3.92
C GLN A 776 30.87 -21.72 -3.06
N ALA A 777 29.69 -21.64 -3.70
CA ALA A 777 28.42 -21.49 -3.01
C ALA A 777 28.04 -22.73 -2.19
N ASP A 778 28.24 -23.92 -2.75
CA ASP A 778 27.94 -25.18 -2.09
C ASP A 778 28.84 -25.39 -0.86
N ILE A 779 30.15 -25.10 -0.99
CA ILE A 779 31.08 -25.14 0.15
C ILE A 779 30.66 -24.14 1.24
N LEU A 780 30.37 -22.90 0.87
CA LEU A 780 29.96 -21.86 1.84
C LEU A 780 28.61 -22.18 2.48
N TYR A 781 27.68 -22.81 1.76
CA TYR A 781 26.41 -23.28 2.30
C TYR A 781 26.64 -24.34 3.39
N ILE A 782 27.52 -25.30 3.12
CA ILE A 782 27.89 -26.34 4.09
C ILE A 782 28.49 -25.73 5.35
N LEU A 783 29.45 -24.80 5.19
CA LEU A 783 30.05 -24.09 6.32
C LEU A 783 29.01 -23.27 7.10
N TYR A 784 28.08 -22.62 6.41
CA TYR A 784 26.98 -21.87 7.01
C TYR A 784 26.07 -22.78 7.87
N VAL A 785 25.71 -23.97 7.37
CA VAL A 785 24.81 -24.91 8.07
C VAL A 785 25.48 -25.62 9.25
N ILE A 786 26.80 -25.86 9.18
CA ILE A 786 27.55 -26.56 10.23
C ILE A 786 28.05 -25.59 11.30
N LYS A 787 28.71 -24.50 10.91
CA LYS A 787 29.43 -23.60 11.82
C LYS A 787 28.71 -22.27 12.07
N GLY A 788 27.76 -21.90 11.21
CA GLY A 788 27.02 -20.65 11.30
C GLY A 788 27.69 -19.46 10.56
N PRO A 789 26.96 -18.35 10.38
CA PRO A 789 27.41 -17.20 9.58
C PRO A 789 28.60 -16.44 10.19
N SER A 790 28.71 -16.40 11.52
CA SER A 790 29.73 -15.65 12.25
C SER A 790 31.04 -16.43 12.45
N TRP A 791 31.14 -17.65 11.93
CA TRP A 791 32.33 -18.46 12.08
C TRP A 791 33.51 -17.87 11.30
N ASP A 792 34.62 -17.61 11.99
CA ASP A 792 35.87 -17.14 11.40
C ASP A 792 36.56 -18.28 10.67
N THR A 793 36.63 -18.17 9.34
CA THR A 793 37.23 -19.16 8.45
C THR A 793 38.75 -19.14 8.51
N LYS A 794 39.36 -18.07 9.02
CA LYS A 794 40.82 -17.83 8.98
C LYS A 794 41.41 -18.01 7.58
N LEU A 795 40.62 -17.73 6.55
CA LEU A 795 41.02 -17.91 5.15
C LEU A 795 42.30 -17.10 4.90
N SER A 796 43.31 -17.78 4.34
CA SER A 796 44.64 -17.20 4.07
C SER A 796 45.38 -16.63 5.30
N GLY A 797 45.09 -17.12 6.51
CA GLY A 797 45.77 -16.73 7.74
C GLY A 797 45.32 -15.38 8.32
N GLN A 798 44.24 -14.79 7.79
CA GLN A 798 43.68 -13.54 8.28
C GLN A 798 42.55 -13.82 9.29
N HIS A 799 42.64 -13.22 10.48
CA HIS A 799 41.59 -13.30 11.50
C HIS A 799 40.45 -12.32 11.19
N GLY A 800 39.20 -12.75 11.45
CA GLY A 800 38.00 -11.95 11.26
C GLY A 800 37.33 -12.10 9.88
N VAL A 801 37.68 -13.13 9.09
CA VAL A 801 37.04 -13.42 7.80
C VAL A 801 35.92 -14.43 8.02
N THR A 802 34.71 -13.93 8.23
CA THR A 802 33.55 -14.78 8.54
C THR A 802 32.92 -15.40 7.30
N VAL A 803 32.20 -16.52 7.46
CA VAL A 803 31.38 -17.13 6.40
C VAL A 803 30.43 -16.09 5.78
N GLN A 804 29.86 -15.18 6.59
CA GLN A 804 29.02 -14.09 6.11
C GLN A 804 29.78 -13.09 5.21
N ASN A 805 31.05 -12.79 5.51
CA ASN A 805 31.87 -11.93 4.64
C ASN A 805 32.14 -12.60 3.29
N LEU A 806 32.45 -13.90 3.28
CA LEU A 806 32.69 -14.67 2.06
C LEU A 806 31.43 -14.81 1.21
N LEU A 807 30.27 -15.06 1.84
CA LEU A 807 28.97 -15.05 1.14
C LEU A 807 28.65 -13.65 0.56
N GLY A 808 29.00 -12.58 1.27
CA GLY A 808 28.87 -11.20 0.78
C GLY A 808 29.74 -10.92 -0.45
N GLU A 809 30.96 -11.43 -0.48
CA GLU A 809 31.84 -11.36 -1.65
C GLU A 809 31.30 -12.21 -2.82
N LEU A 810 30.87 -13.44 -2.53
CA LEU A 810 30.30 -14.34 -3.53
C LEU A 810 29.02 -13.76 -4.15
N TYR A 811 28.18 -13.11 -3.36
CA TYR A 811 27.01 -12.35 -3.84
C TYR A 811 27.42 -11.32 -4.89
N GLY A 812 28.49 -10.55 -4.63
CA GLY A 812 29.02 -9.57 -5.59
C GLY A 812 29.52 -10.23 -6.87
N LYS A 813 30.25 -11.34 -6.75
CA LYS A 813 30.76 -12.11 -7.91
C LYS A 813 29.64 -12.73 -8.74
N ALA A 814 28.66 -13.36 -8.12
CA ALA A 814 27.48 -13.92 -8.80
C ALA A 814 26.70 -12.82 -9.53
N GLY A 815 26.56 -11.65 -8.88
CA GLY A 815 26.01 -10.43 -9.45
C GLY A 815 26.68 -9.97 -10.74
N LEU A 816 28.01 -9.86 -10.73
CA LEU A 816 28.80 -9.45 -11.89
C LEU A 816 28.71 -10.44 -13.07
N ASN A 817 28.48 -11.72 -12.79
CA ASN A 817 28.31 -12.75 -13.82
C ASN A 817 26.84 -12.97 -14.22
N GLN A 818 25.89 -12.25 -13.61
CA GLN A 818 24.45 -12.37 -13.88
C GLN A 818 23.89 -13.79 -13.67
N GLU A 819 24.43 -14.54 -12.70
CA GLU A 819 23.96 -15.87 -12.31
C GLU A 819 22.73 -15.75 -11.39
N TRP A 820 21.56 -15.44 -11.96
CA TRP A 820 20.37 -15.01 -11.20
C TRP A 820 19.86 -16.02 -10.17
N GLY A 821 19.85 -17.31 -10.50
CA GLY A 821 19.45 -18.36 -9.54
C GLY A 821 20.38 -18.42 -8.34
N LEU A 822 21.69 -18.30 -8.58
CA LEU A 822 22.72 -18.31 -7.55
C LEU A 822 22.66 -17.03 -6.68
N ILE A 823 22.45 -15.86 -7.29
CA ILE A 823 22.28 -14.60 -6.56
C ILE A 823 21.06 -14.66 -5.63
N ARG A 824 19.92 -15.19 -6.11
CA ARG A 824 18.71 -15.38 -5.29
C ARG A 824 18.98 -16.29 -4.11
N TYR A 825 19.69 -17.40 -4.35
CA TYR A 825 20.07 -18.35 -3.32
C TYR A 825 20.97 -17.72 -2.24
N ILE A 826 22.06 -17.06 -2.64
CA ILE A 826 22.99 -16.39 -1.71
C ILE A 826 22.28 -15.25 -0.96
N SER A 827 21.41 -14.50 -1.63
CA SER A 827 20.59 -13.45 -1.01
C SER A 827 19.72 -14.00 0.10
N GLY A 828 19.14 -15.18 -0.12
CA GLY A 828 18.38 -15.92 0.89
C GLY A 828 19.24 -16.29 2.10
N LEU A 829 20.43 -16.85 1.88
CA LEU A 829 21.37 -17.21 2.96
C LEU A 829 21.81 -16.00 3.79
N LEU A 830 22.09 -14.88 3.12
CA LEU A 830 22.43 -13.61 3.75
C LEU A 830 21.23 -12.89 4.38
N ARG A 831 20.01 -13.44 4.22
CA ARG A 831 18.74 -12.81 4.60
C ARG A 831 18.61 -11.37 4.11
N LYS A 832 19.06 -11.11 2.87
CA LYS A 832 18.95 -9.79 2.26
C LYS A 832 17.47 -9.39 2.14
N LYS A 833 17.22 -8.10 2.39
CA LYS A 833 15.91 -7.46 2.26
C LYS A 833 15.94 -6.50 1.08
N VAL A 834 14.86 -6.43 0.32
CA VAL A 834 14.65 -5.33 -0.60
C VAL A 834 14.28 -4.11 0.23
N GLU A 835 15.03 -3.02 0.12
CA GLU A 835 14.84 -1.85 0.99
C GLU A 835 13.46 -1.22 0.81
N VAL A 836 12.93 -1.18 -0.42
CA VAL A 836 11.61 -0.63 -0.75
C VAL A 836 10.45 -1.60 -0.50
N LEU A 837 10.68 -2.74 0.17
CA LEU A 837 9.68 -3.80 0.33
C LEU A 837 8.48 -3.35 1.17
N ALA A 838 8.74 -2.60 2.25
CA ALA A 838 7.69 -2.13 3.15
C ALA A 838 6.82 -1.08 2.46
N GLU A 839 7.44 -0.17 1.69
CA GLU A 839 6.77 0.80 0.84
C GLU A 839 5.94 0.09 -0.24
N ALA A 840 6.52 -0.89 -0.95
CA ALA A 840 5.80 -1.68 -1.95
C ALA A 840 4.59 -2.42 -1.38
N CYS A 841 4.73 -3.01 -0.20
CA CYS A 841 3.61 -3.64 0.52
C CYS A 841 2.55 -2.60 0.91
N THR A 842 2.97 -1.42 1.35
CA THR A 842 2.06 -0.33 1.71
C THR A 842 1.31 0.20 0.49
N ASP A 843 1.97 0.35 -0.66
CA ASP A 843 1.34 0.75 -1.93
C ASP A 843 0.29 -0.26 -2.38
N LEU A 844 0.52 -1.56 -2.22
CA LEU A 844 -0.48 -2.57 -2.55
C LEU A 844 -1.70 -2.50 -1.61
N LEU A 845 -1.44 -2.37 -0.31
CA LEU A 845 -2.49 -2.26 0.70
C LEU A 845 -3.28 -0.96 0.57
N SER A 846 -2.62 0.15 0.19
CA SER A 846 -3.26 1.44 -0.07
C SER A 846 -4.25 1.35 -1.22
N HIS A 847 -3.92 0.59 -2.27
CA HIS A 847 -4.83 0.27 -3.36
C HIS A 847 -5.85 -0.83 -3.02
N GLN A 848 -6.02 -1.14 -1.72
CA GLN A 848 -6.98 -2.11 -1.18
C GLN A 848 -6.73 -3.54 -1.68
N LYS A 849 -5.44 -3.89 -1.85
CA LYS A 849 -4.99 -5.23 -2.23
C LYS A 849 -4.33 -5.88 -1.02
N GLN A 850 -5.07 -6.75 -0.33
CA GLN A 850 -4.48 -7.60 0.72
C GLN A 850 -3.46 -8.55 0.09
N LEU A 851 -2.42 -8.90 0.82
CA LEU A 851 -1.39 -9.82 0.33
C LEU A 851 -1.42 -11.12 1.13
N THR A 852 -1.10 -12.23 0.48
CA THR A 852 -0.72 -13.45 1.20
C THR A 852 0.60 -13.97 0.70
N VAL A 853 1.45 -14.42 1.63
CA VAL A 853 2.75 -15.02 1.32
C VAL A 853 2.76 -16.47 1.78
N GLY A 854 3.55 -17.31 1.10
CA GLY A 854 3.48 -18.76 1.24
C GLY A 854 2.39 -19.40 0.36
N LEU A 855 2.34 -20.73 0.37
CA LEU A 855 1.36 -21.53 -0.39
C LEU A 855 0.24 -22.03 0.54
N PRO A 856 -1.02 -22.10 0.05
CA PRO A 856 -2.13 -22.65 0.82
C PRO A 856 -2.00 -24.15 1.10
N PRO A 857 -2.74 -24.68 2.10
CA PRO A 857 -3.63 -23.97 3.04
C PRO A 857 -2.88 -23.39 4.26
N GLU A 858 -3.58 -22.61 5.10
CA GLU A 858 -3.10 -22.19 6.42
C GLU A 858 -2.65 -23.42 7.25
N PRO A 859 -1.58 -23.34 8.07
CA PRO A 859 -0.87 -22.14 8.53
C PRO A 859 0.33 -21.70 7.68
N ARG A 860 0.58 -22.36 6.53
CA ARG A 860 1.71 -22.06 5.64
C ARG A 860 1.51 -20.76 4.87
N GLU A 861 0.29 -20.49 4.46
CA GLU A 861 -0.10 -19.19 3.93
C GLU A 861 -0.30 -18.20 5.09
N LYS A 862 0.30 -17.01 4.97
CA LYS A 862 0.19 -15.91 5.93
C LYS A 862 -0.44 -14.70 5.26
N ILE A 863 -1.43 -14.09 5.93
CA ILE A 863 -2.15 -12.92 5.42
C ILE A 863 -1.50 -11.64 5.94
N ILE A 864 -1.26 -10.69 5.04
CA ILE A 864 -0.83 -9.33 5.33
C ILE A 864 -2.01 -8.41 4.98
N SER A 865 -2.71 -7.94 6.01
CA SER A 865 -3.91 -7.10 5.89
C SER A 865 -3.68 -5.64 6.27
N ALA A 866 -2.53 -5.33 6.85
CA ALA A 866 -2.11 -3.99 7.24
C ALA A 866 -0.60 -3.84 6.99
N PRO A 867 -0.08 -2.62 6.77
CA PRO A 867 1.34 -2.41 6.59
C PRO A 867 2.10 -2.85 7.86
N LEU A 868 3.20 -3.57 7.65
CA LEU A 868 4.03 -4.09 8.74
C LEU A 868 5.38 -3.36 8.76
N PRO A 869 6.02 -3.23 9.94
CA PRO A 869 7.42 -2.80 10.03
C PRO A 869 8.32 -3.66 9.12
N PRO A 870 9.38 -3.10 8.51
CA PRO A 870 10.24 -3.83 7.57
C PRO A 870 10.81 -5.15 8.12
N GLU A 871 11.17 -5.16 9.41
CA GLU A 871 11.74 -6.34 10.09
C GLU A 871 10.70 -7.44 10.28
N GLU A 872 9.49 -7.09 10.71
CA GLU A 872 8.38 -8.03 10.87
C GLU A 872 7.92 -8.58 9.53
N LEU A 873 7.83 -7.73 8.50
CA LEU A 873 7.48 -8.15 7.14
C LEU A 873 8.48 -9.16 6.58
N THR A 874 9.77 -8.87 6.74
CA THR A 874 10.85 -9.77 6.28
C THR A 874 10.76 -11.10 7.02
N LYS A 875 10.66 -11.07 8.36
CA LYS A 875 10.52 -12.28 9.17
C LYS A 875 9.32 -13.13 8.73
N LEU A 876 8.16 -12.51 8.51
CA LEU A 876 6.94 -13.18 8.07
C LEU A 876 7.12 -13.88 6.70
N ILE A 877 7.80 -13.23 5.74
CA ILE A 877 8.08 -13.82 4.41
C ILE A 877 8.99 -15.05 4.52
N TYR A 878 10.06 -14.96 5.31
CA TYR A 878 10.97 -16.10 5.52
C TYR A 878 10.28 -17.25 6.26
N GLU A 879 9.43 -16.95 7.26
CA GLU A 879 8.64 -17.97 7.96
C GLU A 879 7.62 -18.67 7.04
N ALA A 880 6.95 -17.92 6.16
CA ALA A 880 5.96 -18.46 5.23
C ALA A 880 6.60 -19.30 4.10
N SER A 881 7.85 -19.02 3.75
CA SER A 881 8.60 -19.73 2.70
C SER A 881 9.20 -21.06 3.18
N GLY A 882 9.24 -21.30 4.50
CA GLY A 882 9.68 -22.56 5.09
C GLY A 882 11.17 -22.83 4.88
N GLN A 883 11.52 -23.99 4.31
CA GLN A 883 12.93 -24.38 4.07
C GLN A 883 13.49 -23.83 2.76
N ASP A 884 12.65 -23.35 1.85
CA ASP A 884 13.10 -22.80 0.56
C ASP A 884 13.38 -21.30 0.70
N ILE A 885 14.64 -21.00 0.96
CA ILE A 885 15.13 -19.65 1.24
C ILE A 885 15.10 -18.79 -0.05
N SER A 886 15.20 -19.41 -1.22
CA SER A 886 15.20 -18.70 -2.50
C SER A 886 13.79 -18.21 -2.88
N ILE A 887 12.74 -18.96 -2.52
CA ILE A 887 11.35 -18.52 -2.68
C ILE A 887 11.05 -17.27 -1.83
N ALA A 888 11.69 -17.11 -0.67
CA ALA A 888 11.54 -15.92 0.15
C ALA A 888 12.03 -14.67 -0.59
N VAL A 889 13.15 -14.77 -1.30
CA VAL A 889 13.72 -13.67 -2.10
C VAL A 889 12.84 -13.38 -3.32
N LEU A 890 12.38 -14.43 -4.02
CA LEU A 890 11.46 -14.28 -5.14
C LEU A 890 10.12 -13.64 -4.70
N THR A 891 9.61 -14.00 -3.52
CA THR A 891 8.40 -13.38 -2.95
C THR A 891 8.59 -11.88 -2.76
N GLN A 892 9.75 -11.43 -2.29
CA GLN A 892 10.07 -10.00 -2.18
C GLN A 892 10.10 -9.31 -3.55
N GLU A 893 10.71 -9.92 -4.57
CA GLU A 893 10.70 -9.40 -5.95
C GLU A 893 9.28 -9.22 -6.48
N ILE A 894 8.45 -10.26 -6.38
CA ILE A 894 7.08 -10.24 -6.91
C ILE A 894 6.25 -9.16 -6.22
N VAL A 895 6.39 -8.96 -4.90
CA VAL A 895 5.71 -7.86 -4.18
C VAL A 895 6.12 -6.50 -4.76
N VAL A 896 7.41 -6.28 -5.01
CA VAL A 896 7.90 -5.02 -5.60
C VAL A 896 7.38 -4.84 -7.03
N TYR A 897 7.37 -5.90 -7.86
CA TYR A 897 6.84 -5.81 -9.23
C TYR A 897 5.33 -5.54 -9.24
N LEU A 898 4.56 -6.16 -8.36
CA LEU A 898 3.14 -5.88 -8.20
C LEU A 898 2.91 -4.41 -7.79
N ALA A 899 3.72 -3.89 -6.87
CA ALA A 899 3.66 -2.48 -6.49
C ALA A 899 4.04 -1.53 -7.65
N MET A 900 5.00 -1.91 -8.50
CA MET A 900 5.30 -1.17 -9.74
C MET A 900 4.09 -1.18 -10.69
N TYR A 901 3.42 -2.32 -10.86
CA TYR A 901 2.26 -2.43 -11.76
C TYR A 901 1.01 -1.75 -11.23
N VAL A 902 0.73 -1.79 -9.91
CA VAL A 902 -0.47 -1.13 -9.36
C VAL A 902 -0.37 0.39 -9.53
N ARG A 903 0.84 0.96 -9.43
CA ARG A 903 1.11 2.38 -9.69
C ARG A 903 1.02 2.73 -11.17
N ALA A 904 1.66 1.96 -12.05
CA ALA A 904 1.75 2.28 -13.47
C ALA A 904 0.49 1.90 -14.28
N GLN A 905 -0.17 0.79 -13.94
CA GLN A 905 -1.33 0.23 -14.64
C GLN A 905 -2.37 -0.34 -13.63
N PRO A 906 -3.05 0.52 -12.83
CA PRO A 906 -4.03 0.08 -11.83
C PRO A 906 -5.16 -0.81 -12.39
N SER A 907 -5.47 -0.66 -13.68
CA SER A 907 -6.51 -1.43 -14.38
C SER A 907 -6.27 -2.94 -14.40
N LEU A 908 -5.02 -3.40 -14.21
CA LEU A 908 -4.70 -4.83 -14.12
C LEU A 908 -5.29 -5.50 -12.86
N PHE A 909 -5.59 -4.71 -11.82
CA PHE A 909 -6.01 -5.18 -10.49
C PHE A 909 -7.50 -4.98 -10.21
N VAL A 910 -8.30 -4.69 -11.23
CA VAL A 910 -9.75 -4.49 -11.10
C VAL A 910 -10.42 -5.77 -10.56
N GLU A 911 -11.28 -5.61 -9.55
CA GLU A 911 -11.99 -6.72 -8.86
C GLU A 911 -11.08 -7.82 -8.27
N MET A 912 -9.85 -7.45 -7.91
CA MET A 912 -8.93 -8.28 -7.14
C MET A 912 -8.75 -7.64 -5.77
N LEU A 913 -9.24 -8.26 -4.70
CA LEU A 913 -9.10 -7.74 -3.33
C LEU A 913 -7.91 -8.33 -2.57
N ARG A 914 -7.45 -9.52 -2.97
CA ARG A 914 -6.34 -10.23 -2.32
C ARG A 914 -5.42 -10.87 -3.35
N LEU A 915 -4.13 -10.57 -3.27
CA LEU A 915 -3.08 -11.13 -4.12
C LEU A 915 -2.37 -12.25 -3.37
N ARG A 916 -2.49 -13.48 -3.86
CA ARG A 916 -1.88 -14.66 -3.26
C ARG A 916 -0.54 -14.93 -3.91
N ILE A 917 0.54 -14.39 -3.34
CA ILE A 917 1.86 -14.34 -3.98
C ILE A 917 2.38 -15.75 -4.28
N GLY A 918 2.20 -16.70 -3.35
CA GLY A 918 2.60 -18.10 -3.59
C GLY A 918 1.86 -18.75 -4.76
N LEU A 919 0.56 -18.52 -4.90
CA LEU A 919 -0.21 -19.05 -6.04
C LEU A 919 0.16 -18.36 -7.36
N ILE A 920 0.49 -17.07 -7.32
CA ILE A 920 1.00 -16.34 -8.50
C ILE A 920 2.31 -16.98 -8.97
N ILE A 921 3.27 -17.25 -8.06
CA ILE A 921 4.53 -17.94 -8.38
C ILE A 921 4.26 -19.33 -8.96
N GLN A 922 3.34 -20.10 -8.39
CA GLN A 922 2.95 -21.41 -8.91
C GLN A 922 2.37 -21.36 -10.32
N VAL A 923 1.53 -20.35 -10.60
CA VAL A 923 0.97 -20.12 -11.93
C VAL A 923 2.08 -19.75 -12.92
N MET A 924 3.03 -18.90 -12.52
CA MET A 924 4.18 -18.54 -13.36
C MET A 924 5.02 -19.78 -13.73
N ALA A 925 5.34 -20.63 -12.76
CA ALA A 925 6.05 -21.89 -13.00
C ALA A 925 5.26 -22.84 -13.93
N THR A 926 3.95 -22.96 -13.71
CA THR A 926 3.08 -23.83 -14.52
C THR A 926 2.95 -23.34 -15.97
N GLU A 927 2.89 -22.02 -16.17
CA GLU A 927 2.84 -21.43 -17.51
C GLU A 927 4.17 -21.56 -18.25
N LEU A 928 5.32 -21.51 -17.54
CA LEU A 928 6.62 -21.84 -18.11
C LEU A 928 6.70 -23.31 -18.49
N ALA A 929 6.28 -24.22 -17.62
CA ALA A 929 6.26 -25.66 -17.90
C ALA A 929 5.48 -25.98 -19.19
N ARG A 930 4.30 -25.36 -19.33
CA ARG A 930 3.45 -25.49 -20.53
C ARG A 930 4.10 -24.88 -21.77
N SER A 931 4.66 -23.68 -21.66
CA SER A 931 5.18 -22.96 -22.83
C SER A 931 6.48 -23.58 -23.35
N LEU A 932 7.31 -24.13 -22.44
CA LEU A 932 8.58 -24.78 -22.75
C LEU A 932 8.44 -26.30 -22.98
N ASN A 933 7.24 -26.88 -22.80
CA ASN A 933 6.99 -28.32 -22.81
C ASN A 933 8.00 -29.12 -21.95
N CYS A 934 8.23 -28.66 -20.72
CA CYS A 934 9.22 -29.24 -19.81
C CYS A 934 8.58 -29.76 -18.50
N SER A 935 9.36 -30.49 -17.70
CA SER A 935 8.91 -30.97 -16.39
C SER A 935 8.70 -29.79 -15.41
N GLY A 936 7.88 -30.00 -14.38
CA GLY A 936 7.65 -28.96 -13.36
C GLY A 936 8.90 -28.56 -12.59
N GLU A 937 9.87 -29.48 -12.43
CA GLU A 937 11.15 -29.23 -11.78
C GLU A 937 12.04 -28.35 -12.68
N GLU A 938 12.19 -28.70 -13.96
CA GLU A 938 12.90 -27.87 -14.95
C GLU A 938 12.29 -26.48 -15.10
N ALA A 939 10.96 -26.36 -15.05
CA ALA A 939 10.26 -25.09 -15.12
C ALA A 939 10.52 -24.21 -13.88
N SER A 940 10.65 -24.82 -12.70
CA SER A 940 10.95 -24.10 -11.46
C SER A 940 12.39 -23.60 -11.43
N GLU A 941 13.34 -24.43 -11.89
CA GLU A 941 14.74 -24.01 -12.06
C GLU A 941 14.85 -22.89 -13.11
N SER A 942 14.16 -23.03 -14.23
CA SER A 942 14.07 -22.01 -15.27
C SER A 942 13.52 -20.69 -14.73
N LEU A 943 12.46 -20.73 -13.91
CA LEU A 943 11.88 -19.56 -13.23
C LEU A 943 12.92 -18.85 -12.35
N MET A 944 13.67 -19.61 -11.55
CA MET A 944 14.69 -19.09 -10.64
C MET A 944 15.90 -18.47 -11.35
N ASN A 945 16.13 -18.83 -12.61
CA ASN A 945 17.22 -18.31 -13.45
C ASN A 945 16.80 -17.12 -14.34
N LEU A 946 15.53 -16.72 -14.34
CA LEU A 946 15.08 -15.53 -15.08
C LEU A 946 15.71 -14.25 -14.53
N SER A 947 16.09 -13.33 -15.41
CA SER A 947 16.51 -11.99 -14.99
C SER A 947 15.37 -11.26 -14.26
N PRO A 948 15.65 -10.29 -13.37
CA PRO A 948 14.62 -9.43 -12.79
C PRO A 948 13.64 -8.85 -13.81
N PHE A 949 14.12 -8.37 -14.95
CA PHE A 949 13.30 -7.82 -16.03
C PHE A 949 12.39 -8.87 -16.67
N ASP A 950 12.92 -10.04 -17.02
CA ASP A 950 12.13 -11.13 -17.61
C ASP A 950 11.09 -11.67 -16.62
N MET A 951 11.45 -11.73 -15.33
CA MET A 951 10.55 -12.14 -14.27
C MET A 951 9.37 -11.19 -14.12
N LYS A 952 9.64 -9.88 -14.16
CA LYS A 952 8.63 -8.83 -14.17
C LYS A 952 7.73 -8.94 -15.41
N ASN A 953 8.28 -9.15 -16.59
CA ASN A 953 7.49 -9.30 -17.83
C ASN A 953 6.58 -10.54 -17.81
N LEU A 954 7.08 -11.67 -17.32
CA LEU A 954 6.24 -12.87 -17.12
C LEU A 954 5.03 -12.55 -16.25
N LEU A 955 5.24 -11.85 -15.13
CA LEU A 955 4.18 -11.43 -14.22
C LEU A 955 3.14 -10.53 -14.92
N HIS A 956 3.56 -9.58 -15.77
CA HIS A 956 2.64 -8.74 -16.54
C HIS A 956 1.71 -9.56 -17.45
N HIS A 957 2.26 -10.55 -18.15
CA HIS A 957 1.48 -11.41 -19.03
C HIS A 957 0.44 -12.23 -18.24
N ILE A 958 0.80 -12.72 -17.04
CA ILE A 958 -0.14 -13.41 -16.15
C ILE A 958 -1.27 -12.47 -15.70
N LEU A 959 -0.96 -11.25 -15.25
CA LEU A 959 -1.96 -10.30 -14.75
C LEU A 959 -2.89 -9.79 -15.85
N SER A 960 -2.34 -9.51 -17.03
CA SER A 960 -3.10 -9.04 -18.20
C SER A 960 -3.98 -10.12 -18.81
N GLY A 961 -3.66 -11.40 -18.59
CA GLY A 961 -4.39 -12.53 -19.13
C GLY A 961 -4.32 -12.64 -20.66
N LYS A 962 -3.36 -11.94 -21.30
CA LYS A 962 -3.05 -12.06 -22.72
C LYS A 962 -2.29 -13.37 -22.98
N GLU A 963 -2.44 -13.93 -24.17
CA GLU A 963 -1.61 -15.06 -24.61
C GLU A 963 -0.18 -14.57 -24.90
N PHE A 964 0.80 -15.40 -24.53
CA PHE A 964 2.23 -15.10 -24.71
C PHE A 964 2.97 -16.39 -25.06
N GLY A 965 4.05 -16.25 -25.82
CA GLY A 965 4.94 -17.33 -26.22
C GLY A 965 6.23 -17.26 -25.43
N VAL A 966 6.79 -18.42 -25.10
CA VAL A 966 8.09 -18.54 -24.43
C VAL A 966 8.95 -19.45 -25.26
N GLU A 967 10.12 -18.97 -25.69
CA GLU A 967 11.07 -19.73 -26.49
C GLU A 967 12.42 -19.84 -25.78
N ARG A 968 13.12 -20.97 -25.95
CA ARG A 968 14.53 -21.07 -25.56
C ARG A 968 15.36 -20.35 -26.63
N SER A 969 15.97 -19.24 -26.26
CA SER A 969 16.91 -18.50 -27.11
C SER A 969 18.19 -19.32 -27.30
N VAL A 970 18.54 -19.56 -28.57
CA VAL A 970 19.84 -20.13 -28.96
C VAL A 970 20.85 -18.98 -29.00
N ARG A 971 21.60 -18.77 -27.92
CA ARG A 971 22.74 -17.83 -27.96
C ARG A 971 23.87 -18.42 -28.83
N PRO A 972 24.62 -17.59 -29.58
CA PRO A 972 25.86 -18.03 -30.22
C PRO A 972 26.88 -18.47 -29.16
N ILE A 973 27.72 -19.43 -29.55
CA ILE A 973 28.61 -20.32 -28.75
C ILE A 973 29.64 -19.59 -27.83
N HIS A 974 29.58 -18.27 -27.66
CA HIS A 974 30.58 -17.46 -26.94
C HIS A 974 30.11 -16.84 -25.60
N SER A 975 28.96 -17.23 -25.03
CA SER A 975 28.56 -16.83 -23.66
C SER A 975 28.81 -17.95 -22.65
N SER A 976 29.58 -17.67 -21.59
CA SER A 976 29.99 -18.61 -20.53
C SER A 976 28.93 -18.97 -19.50
N THR A 977 27.66 -18.57 -19.70
CA THR A 977 26.53 -18.91 -18.82
C THR A 977 25.96 -20.28 -19.16
N SER A 978 25.85 -21.18 -18.19
CA SER A 978 25.45 -22.59 -18.35
C SER A 978 23.96 -22.83 -18.59
N SER A 979 23.12 -21.79 -18.63
CA SER A 979 21.66 -21.93 -18.80
C SER A 979 21.14 -21.27 -20.08
N PRO A 980 20.22 -21.91 -20.83
CA PRO A 980 19.63 -21.33 -22.03
C PRO A 980 18.81 -20.09 -21.66
N ALA A 981 19.05 -18.97 -22.35
CA ALA A 981 18.28 -17.75 -22.15
C ALA A 981 16.82 -17.99 -22.59
N ILE A 982 15.85 -17.59 -21.78
CA ILE A 982 14.43 -17.70 -22.09
C ILE A 982 13.97 -16.35 -22.63
N SER A 983 13.37 -16.30 -23.83
CA SER A 983 12.75 -15.10 -24.36
C SER A 983 11.22 -15.20 -24.30
N ILE A 984 10.58 -14.14 -23.80
CA ILE A 984 9.13 -14.03 -23.67
C ILE A 984 8.64 -13.02 -24.71
N HIS A 985 7.74 -13.45 -25.60
CA HIS A 985 7.21 -12.60 -26.68
C HIS A 985 5.68 -12.57 -26.66
N GLU A 986 5.08 -11.42 -26.98
CA GLU A 986 3.64 -11.27 -27.16
C GLU A 986 3.21 -11.99 -28.44
N VAL A 987 2.25 -12.92 -28.35
CA VAL A 987 1.65 -13.58 -29.51
C VAL A 987 0.47 -12.72 -29.96
N GLY A 988 0.42 -12.36 -31.24
CA GLY A 988 -0.63 -11.51 -31.80
C GLY A 988 -2.05 -12.04 -31.54
N HIS A 989 -3.03 -11.14 -31.54
CA HIS A 989 -4.44 -11.42 -31.19
C HIS A 989 -5.08 -12.60 -31.96
N THR A 990 -5.00 -13.81 -31.40
CA THR A 990 -5.91 -14.93 -31.65
C THR A 990 -7.21 -14.61 -30.90
N GLY A 991 -8.16 -14.00 -31.60
CA GLY A 991 -9.23 -13.23 -30.98
C GLY A 991 -10.19 -14.03 -30.09
N VAL A 992 -10.18 -13.76 -28.77
CA VAL A 992 -11.36 -13.76 -27.86
C VAL A 992 -11.08 -12.87 -26.62
N THR A 993 -10.61 -11.62 -26.78
CA THR A 993 -10.34 -10.72 -25.62
C THR A 993 -11.22 -9.47 -25.55
N LYS A 994 -12.19 -9.31 -26.46
CA LYS A 994 -13.21 -8.26 -26.33
C LYS A 994 -14.62 -8.85 -26.38
N THR A 995 -15.35 -8.60 -25.29
CA THR A 995 -16.81 -8.60 -25.14
C THR A 995 -17.57 -9.92 -25.34
N GLU A 996 -17.61 -10.76 -24.31
CA GLU A 996 -18.71 -11.73 -24.12
C GLU A 996 -19.32 -11.61 -22.70
N ARG A 997 -19.82 -10.41 -22.37
CA ARG A 997 -20.83 -10.22 -21.31
C ARG A 997 -22.28 -10.36 -21.83
N SER A 998 -22.44 -10.68 -23.11
CA SER A 998 -23.75 -10.83 -23.76
C SER A 998 -24.48 -12.13 -23.37
N GLY A 999 -23.73 -13.18 -22.98
CA GLY A 999 -24.29 -14.46 -22.53
C GLY A 999 -25.17 -14.35 -21.27
N ILE A 1000 -24.80 -13.50 -20.31
CA ILE A 1000 -25.55 -13.31 -19.05
C ILE A 1000 -26.91 -12.65 -19.30
N ASN A 1001 -27.01 -11.72 -20.25
CA ASN A 1001 -28.28 -11.07 -20.59
C ASN A 1001 -29.24 -12.03 -21.30
N ARG A 1002 -28.71 -12.94 -22.14
CA ARG A 1002 -29.49 -14.01 -22.78
C ARG A 1002 -29.96 -15.05 -21.75
N LEU A 1003 -29.09 -15.44 -20.81
CA LEU A 1003 -29.44 -16.30 -19.66
C LEU A 1003 -30.50 -15.63 -18.76
N ARG A 1004 -30.43 -14.31 -18.54
CA ARG A 1004 -31.44 -13.55 -17.81
C ARG A 1004 -32.81 -13.60 -18.49
N SER A 1005 -32.88 -13.52 -19.82
CA SER A 1005 -34.14 -13.68 -20.56
C SER A 1005 -34.67 -15.12 -20.55
N GLU A 1006 -33.80 -16.12 -20.67
CA GLU A 1006 -34.17 -17.53 -20.66
C GLU A 1006 -34.60 -17.99 -19.25
N MET A 1007 -33.95 -17.50 -18.19
CA MET A 1007 -34.35 -17.76 -16.79
C MET A 1007 -35.65 -17.04 -16.41
N LYS A 1008 -35.89 -15.81 -16.86
CA LYS A 1008 -37.20 -15.14 -16.67
C LYS A 1008 -38.32 -15.98 -17.27
N GLN A 1009 -38.11 -16.59 -18.44
CA GLN A 1009 -39.08 -17.55 -19.00
C GLN A 1009 -39.18 -18.82 -18.15
N PHE A 1010 -38.08 -19.43 -17.73
CA PHE A 1010 -38.08 -20.66 -16.93
C PHE A 1010 -38.79 -20.50 -15.57
N PHE A 1011 -38.64 -19.35 -14.89
CA PHE A 1011 -39.31 -19.07 -13.61
C PHE A 1011 -40.74 -18.52 -13.79
N SER A 1012 -41.12 -17.98 -14.95
CA SER A 1012 -42.49 -17.53 -15.25
C SER A 1012 -43.42 -18.63 -15.79
N VAL A 1013 -42.89 -19.76 -16.28
CA VAL A 1013 -43.70 -20.87 -16.85
C VAL A 1013 -44.46 -21.68 -15.78
N GLY A 1014 -44.31 -21.37 -14.49
CA GLY A 1014 -45.10 -21.96 -13.41
C GLY A 1014 -46.56 -21.48 -13.28
N GLN A 1015 -47.05 -20.55 -14.12
CA GLN A 1015 -48.36 -19.92 -13.93
C GLN A 1015 -49.35 -19.98 -15.11
N ALA A 1016 -49.11 -20.78 -16.15
CA ALA A 1016 -50.07 -20.89 -17.25
C ALA A 1016 -50.13 -22.31 -17.83
N ALA A 1017 -50.98 -23.15 -17.24
CA ALA A 1017 -51.48 -24.36 -17.88
C ALA A 1017 -53.01 -24.39 -17.80
N SER A 1018 -53.69 -23.81 -18.79
CA SER A 1018 -54.99 -24.32 -19.24
C SER A 1018 -55.33 -23.86 -20.65
N SER A 1019 -55.96 -24.79 -21.38
CA SER A 1019 -56.64 -24.67 -22.68
C SER A 1019 -55.82 -24.92 -23.96
N SER A 1020 -56.45 -25.79 -24.75
CA SER A 1020 -56.07 -26.58 -25.92
C SER A 1020 -56.08 -25.86 -27.28
N ALA A 1021 -55.43 -26.53 -28.24
CA ALA A 1021 -55.83 -26.78 -29.64
C ALA A 1021 -55.37 -25.84 -30.78
N HIS A 1022 -54.68 -26.49 -31.73
CA HIS A 1022 -54.46 -26.25 -33.16
C HIS A 1022 -54.79 -24.89 -33.82
N SER A 1023 -53.81 -24.32 -34.54
CA SER A 1023 -53.93 -23.96 -35.97
C SER A 1023 -52.65 -23.30 -36.49
N SER A 1024 -52.29 -23.64 -37.72
CA SER A 1024 -51.20 -23.12 -38.54
C SER A 1024 -51.40 -21.65 -38.98
N LYS A 1025 -50.30 -20.87 -39.10
CA LYS A 1025 -49.97 -19.99 -40.25
C LYS A 1025 -48.67 -19.18 -40.04
N SER A 1026 -47.97 -19.03 -41.16
CA SER A 1026 -46.73 -18.30 -41.45
C SER A 1026 -46.82 -16.78 -41.25
N ALA A 1027 -45.76 -16.13 -40.74
CA ALA A 1027 -45.27 -14.84 -41.24
C ALA A 1027 -43.85 -14.52 -40.72
N ARG A 1028 -43.01 -14.05 -41.65
CA ARG A 1028 -41.60 -13.64 -41.53
C ARG A 1028 -41.38 -12.44 -40.61
N SER A 1029 -40.22 -12.39 -39.94
CA SER A 1029 -39.44 -11.15 -39.82
C SER A 1029 -37.93 -11.46 -39.70
N SER A 1030 -37.14 -10.53 -40.19
CA SER A 1030 -35.86 -10.70 -40.89
C SER A 1030 -34.63 -10.39 -40.04
N THR A 1031 -33.59 -11.21 -40.16
CA THR A 1031 -32.20 -10.94 -39.76
C THR A 1031 -31.47 -10.08 -40.79
N PRO A 1032 -30.65 -9.08 -40.40
CA PRO A 1032 -29.56 -8.58 -41.22
C PRO A 1032 -28.22 -9.25 -40.86
N SER A 1033 -27.46 -9.48 -41.92
CA SER A 1033 -26.19 -10.19 -42.09
C SER A 1033 -24.95 -9.48 -41.52
N SER A 1034 -23.98 -10.26 -41.05
CA SER A 1034 -22.58 -9.84 -40.84
C SER A 1034 -21.74 -10.04 -42.11
N PRO A 1035 -20.68 -9.24 -42.36
CA PRO A 1035 -19.94 -9.28 -43.60
C PRO A 1035 -18.83 -10.36 -43.61
N THR A 1036 -18.62 -10.86 -44.81
CA THR A 1036 -17.72 -11.92 -45.25
C THR A 1036 -16.25 -11.46 -45.30
N GLY A 1037 -15.34 -12.30 -44.80
CA GLY A 1037 -13.89 -12.22 -45.03
C GLY A 1037 -13.40 -13.53 -45.67
N THR A 1038 -13.08 -13.42 -46.95
CA THR A 1038 -12.45 -14.36 -47.90
C THR A 1038 -11.88 -15.69 -47.39
N SER A 1039 -12.45 -16.79 -47.91
CA SER A 1039 -11.93 -18.15 -47.92
C SER A 1039 -10.96 -18.37 -49.10
N SER A 1040 -9.75 -18.88 -48.82
CA SER A 1040 -8.95 -19.61 -49.80
C SER A 1040 -9.29 -21.10 -49.71
N SER A 1041 -9.73 -21.65 -50.83
CA SER A 1041 -10.11 -23.04 -51.05
C SER A 1041 -8.89 -23.94 -50.99
N ASP A 1042 -8.95 -24.98 -50.15
CA ASP A 1042 -8.32 -26.26 -50.50
C ASP A 1042 -9.21 -27.41 -50.03
N SER A 1043 -9.44 -28.35 -50.94
CA SER A 1043 -10.41 -29.43 -50.79
C SER A 1043 -9.65 -30.73 -50.52
N GLY A 1044 -9.84 -31.34 -49.35
CA GLY A 1044 -9.30 -32.66 -49.06
C GLY A 1044 -9.58 -33.15 -47.64
N GLY A 1045 -10.60 -34.01 -47.52
CA GLY A 1045 -10.70 -35.14 -46.56
C GLY A 1045 -10.35 -34.93 -45.07
N HIS A 1046 -11.40 -34.99 -44.23
CA HIS A 1046 -11.42 -35.56 -42.87
C HIS A 1046 -10.19 -35.37 -41.95
N HIS A 1047 -10.27 -34.38 -41.06
CA HIS A 1047 -10.12 -34.55 -39.60
C HIS A 1047 -10.49 -33.20 -38.94
N ILE A 1048 -11.58 -33.16 -38.18
CA ILE A 1048 -11.92 -32.00 -37.34
C ILE A 1048 -10.84 -31.94 -36.24
N GLY A 1049 -9.94 -30.96 -36.33
CA GLY A 1049 -8.90 -30.72 -35.34
C GLY A 1049 -9.48 -30.33 -33.98
N TRP A 1050 -9.64 -31.31 -33.10
CA TRP A 1050 -9.95 -31.14 -31.67
C TRP A 1050 -8.72 -30.81 -30.81
N GLY A 1051 -7.53 -30.63 -31.41
CA GLY A 1051 -6.25 -30.55 -30.69
C GLY A 1051 -5.83 -29.18 -30.16
N GLU A 1052 -6.27 -28.06 -30.74
CA GLU A 1052 -5.71 -26.72 -30.41
C GLU A 1052 -6.51 -25.94 -29.35
N ARG A 1053 -7.71 -26.39 -28.95
CA ARG A 1053 -8.59 -25.65 -28.02
C ARG A 1053 -8.75 -26.29 -26.63
N GLN A 1054 -8.11 -27.43 -26.39
CA GLN A 1054 -8.22 -28.16 -25.12
C GLN A 1054 -7.34 -27.51 -24.04
N GLY A 1055 -7.92 -27.21 -22.87
CA GLY A 1055 -7.25 -26.63 -21.70
C GLY A 1055 -7.36 -25.11 -21.56
N GLN A 1056 -7.97 -24.40 -22.52
CA GLN A 1056 -8.02 -22.93 -22.52
C GLN A 1056 -8.86 -22.36 -21.37
N TRP A 1057 -10.01 -22.96 -21.08
CA TRP A 1057 -10.90 -22.50 -20.01
C TRP A 1057 -10.41 -22.95 -18.64
N LEU A 1058 -9.86 -24.15 -18.54
CA LEU A 1058 -9.19 -24.61 -17.31
C LEU A 1058 -8.05 -23.67 -16.94
N ARG A 1059 -7.21 -23.30 -17.92
CA ARG A 1059 -6.15 -22.30 -17.75
C ARG A 1059 -6.71 -20.96 -17.25
N ARG A 1060 -7.77 -20.44 -17.89
CA ARG A 1060 -8.39 -19.18 -17.50
C ARG A 1060 -8.93 -19.21 -16.06
N ARG A 1061 -9.60 -20.29 -15.66
CA ARG A 1061 -10.10 -20.48 -14.29
C ARG A 1061 -8.98 -20.59 -13.27
N ARG A 1062 -7.88 -21.27 -13.59
CA ARG A 1062 -6.68 -21.32 -12.75
C ARG A 1062 -6.07 -19.93 -12.56
N LEU A 1063 -5.95 -19.16 -13.63
CA LEU A 1063 -5.44 -17.79 -13.59
C LEU A 1063 -6.34 -16.89 -12.73
N ASP A 1064 -7.62 -16.76 -13.07
CA ASP A 1064 -8.56 -15.87 -12.37
C ASP A 1064 -8.77 -16.32 -10.91
N GLY A 1065 -8.78 -17.63 -10.64
CA GLY A 1065 -8.88 -18.19 -9.30
C GLY A 1065 -7.64 -18.00 -8.44
N ALA A 1066 -6.43 -18.08 -9.02
CA ALA A 1066 -5.17 -17.85 -8.30
C ALA A 1066 -4.96 -16.39 -7.93
N ILE A 1067 -5.44 -15.47 -8.78
CA ILE A 1067 -5.36 -14.02 -8.56
C ILE A 1067 -6.61 -13.44 -7.87
N ASN A 1068 -7.57 -14.30 -7.45
CA ASN A 1068 -8.81 -13.92 -6.78
C ASN A 1068 -9.65 -12.86 -7.53
N ARG A 1069 -9.73 -12.95 -8.86
CA ARG A 1069 -10.50 -12.01 -9.65
C ARG A 1069 -11.97 -12.42 -9.72
N VAL A 1070 -12.87 -11.52 -9.32
CA VAL A 1070 -14.33 -11.74 -9.38
C VAL A 1070 -15.02 -10.81 -10.41
N PRO A 1071 -16.26 -11.10 -10.84
CA PRO A 1071 -17.01 -10.19 -11.71
C PRO A 1071 -17.37 -8.86 -11.03
N VAL A 1072 -17.43 -7.78 -11.80
CA VAL A 1072 -17.83 -6.45 -11.29
C VAL A 1072 -19.22 -6.51 -10.64
N GLY A 1073 -19.31 -5.95 -9.44
CA GLY A 1073 -20.54 -5.92 -8.65
C GLY A 1073 -20.83 -7.20 -7.87
N PHE A 1074 -19.88 -8.16 -7.84
CA PHE A 1074 -20.07 -9.47 -7.20
C PHE A 1074 -20.47 -9.34 -5.74
N TYR A 1075 -19.71 -8.59 -4.94
CA TYR A 1075 -19.98 -8.48 -3.49
C TYR A 1075 -21.32 -7.84 -3.19
N GLN A 1076 -21.72 -6.76 -3.89
CA GLN A 1076 -23.05 -6.15 -3.68
C GLN A 1076 -24.17 -7.15 -3.99
N ARG A 1077 -23.99 -8.00 -5.02
CA ARG A 1077 -24.95 -9.06 -5.35
C ARG A 1077 -24.99 -10.16 -4.28
N VAL A 1078 -23.84 -10.55 -3.73
CA VAL A 1078 -23.75 -11.49 -2.60
C VAL A 1078 -24.49 -10.95 -1.37
N TRP A 1079 -24.35 -9.64 -1.09
CA TRP A 1079 -25.07 -9.01 0.00
C TRP A 1079 -26.59 -9.10 -0.18
N LYS A 1080 -27.11 -8.84 -1.40
CA LYS A 1080 -28.54 -8.93 -1.71
C LYS A 1080 -29.10 -10.34 -1.56
N ILE A 1081 -28.37 -11.38 -1.98
CA ILE A 1081 -28.84 -12.76 -1.82
C ILE A 1081 -28.82 -13.21 -0.35
N LEU A 1082 -27.83 -12.78 0.44
CA LEU A 1082 -27.78 -13.05 1.89
C LEU A 1082 -28.96 -12.45 2.65
N GLN A 1083 -29.57 -11.36 2.16
CA GLN A 1083 -30.80 -10.83 2.76
C GLN A 1083 -32.00 -11.79 2.59
N LYS A 1084 -31.93 -12.73 1.64
CA LYS A 1084 -33.03 -13.65 1.32
C LYS A 1084 -32.82 -15.07 1.85
N CYS A 1085 -31.66 -15.44 2.38
CA CYS A 1085 -31.40 -16.77 2.94
C CYS A 1085 -30.85 -16.70 4.37
N HIS A 1086 -30.67 -17.83 5.07
CA HIS A 1086 -30.00 -17.84 6.39
C HIS A 1086 -28.47 -17.75 6.27
N GLY A 1087 -27.91 -18.15 5.12
CA GLY A 1087 -26.49 -18.03 4.82
C GLY A 1087 -26.09 -18.76 3.54
N LEU A 1088 -24.85 -18.53 3.10
CA LEU A 1088 -24.19 -19.28 2.03
C LEU A 1088 -23.11 -20.16 2.64
N SER A 1089 -23.18 -21.47 2.44
CA SER A 1089 -22.13 -22.40 2.84
C SER A 1089 -21.19 -22.67 1.67
N ILE A 1090 -19.90 -22.49 1.90
CA ILE A 1090 -18.82 -22.78 0.94
C ILE A 1090 -17.81 -23.64 1.68
N ASP A 1091 -17.63 -24.88 1.22
CA ASP A 1091 -16.69 -25.85 1.81
C ASP A 1091 -16.87 -26.02 3.33
N GLY A 1092 -18.12 -26.15 3.77
CA GLY A 1092 -18.50 -26.31 5.18
C GLY A 1092 -18.50 -25.03 6.01
N TYR A 1093 -18.06 -23.90 5.46
CA TYR A 1093 -18.06 -22.61 6.14
C TYR A 1093 -19.23 -21.74 5.73
N VAL A 1094 -19.99 -21.29 6.72
CA VAL A 1094 -21.20 -20.52 6.51
C VAL A 1094 -20.88 -19.03 6.59
N LEU A 1095 -21.22 -18.31 5.53
CA LEU A 1095 -21.38 -16.86 5.50
C LEU A 1095 -22.81 -16.54 5.94
N PRO A 1096 -23.04 -16.11 7.20
CA PRO A 1096 -24.38 -15.97 7.73
C PRO A 1096 -25.07 -14.69 7.25
N SER A 1097 -26.40 -14.71 7.20
CA SER A 1097 -27.18 -13.51 6.86
C SER A 1097 -27.08 -12.40 7.91
N SER A 1098 -26.69 -12.72 9.16
CA SER A 1098 -26.40 -11.74 10.20
C SER A 1098 -25.35 -10.71 9.78
N THR A 1099 -24.42 -11.09 8.89
CA THR A 1099 -23.42 -10.17 8.32
C THR A 1099 -24.06 -8.93 7.67
N THR A 1100 -25.26 -9.06 7.10
CA THR A 1100 -25.98 -7.93 6.48
C THR A 1100 -26.56 -6.94 7.50
N ARG A 1101 -26.67 -7.36 8.77
CA ARG A 1101 -27.05 -6.49 9.91
C ARG A 1101 -25.86 -5.68 10.39
N GLU A 1102 -24.67 -6.28 10.39
CA GLU A 1102 -23.42 -5.65 10.79
C GLU A 1102 -22.89 -4.68 9.72
N MET A 1103 -23.01 -5.05 8.44
CA MET A 1103 -22.32 -4.37 7.33
C MET A 1103 -23.26 -3.93 6.20
N THR A 1104 -22.85 -2.91 5.45
CA THR A 1104 -23.57 -2.41 4.26
C THR A 1104 -23.01 -3.04 2.96
N PRO A 1105 -23.74 -3.00 1.82
CA PRO A 1105 -23.28 -3.66 0.59
C PRO A 1105 -22.05 -3.03 -0.05
N HIS A 1106 -21.73 -1.76 0.25
CA HIS A 1106 -20.58 -1.04 -0.33
C HIS A 1106 -19.37 -0.95 0.61
N GLU A 1107 -19.47 -1.55 1.80
CA GLU A 1107 -18.33 -1.65 2.73
C GLU A 1107 -17.31 -2.69 2.25
N ILE A 1108 -16.04 -2.32 2.27
CA ILE A 1108 -14.93 -3.24 1.94
C ILE A 1108 -14.85 -4.36 2.97
N LYS A 1109 -15.19 -4.08 4.25
CA LYS A 1109 -15.26 -5.09 5.33
C LYS A 1109 -16.14 -6.28 4.93
N PHE A 1110 -17.28 -6.02 4.28
CA PHE A 1110 -18.17 -7.07 3.78
C PHE A 1110 -17.50 -7.87 2.65
N ALA A 1111 -16.92 -7.18 1.67
CA ALA A 1111 -16.26 -7.83 0.54
C ALA A 1111 -15.06 -8.69 0.99
N VAL A 1112 -14.26 -8.22 1.94
CA VAL A 1112 -13.16 -8.96 2.56
C VAL A 1112 -13.67 -10.19 3.32
N HIS A 1113 -14.83 -10.10 3.98
CA HIS A 1113 -15.42 -11.25 4.67
C HIS A 1113 -15.88 -12.33 3.68
N VAL A 1114 -16.54 -11.96 2.58
CA VAL A 1114 -16.89 -12.86 1.47
C VAL A 1114 -15.63 -13.52 0.89
N GLU A 1115 -14.60 -12.73 0.62
CA GLU A 1115 -13.31 -13.24 0.15
C GLU A 1115 -12.65 -14.19 1.14
N SER A 1116 -12.71 -13.91 2.45
CA SER A 1116 -12.13 -14.79 3.46
C SER A 1116 -12.77 -16.18 3.45
N VAL A 1117 -14.06 -16.28 3.13
CA VAL A 1117 -14.74 -17.57 2.99
C VAL A 1117 -14.32 -18.26 1.69
N LEU A 1118 -14.28 -17.54 0.57
CA LEU A 1118 -13.88 -18.09 -0.73
C LEU A 1118 -12.40 -18.53 -0.77
N ASN A 1119 -11.51 -17.83 -0.06
CA ASN A 1119 -10.08 -18.11 -0.04
C ASN A 1119 -9.69 -19.41 0.71
N ARG A 1120 -10.63 -19.98 1.46
CA ARG A 1120 -10.43 -21.31 2.08
C ARG A 1120 -10.31 -22.41 1.05
N VAL A 1121 -10.86 -22.20 -0.14
CA VAL A 1121 -10.74 -23.12 -1.26
C VAL A 1121 -9.31 -23.06 -1.80
N PRO A 1122 -8.53 -24.16 -1.70
CA PRO A 1122 -7.13 -24.14 -2.11
C PRO A 1122 -6.95 -24.26 -3.62
N GLN A 1123 -7.86 -24.95 -4.34
CA GLN A 1123 -7.76 -25.13 -5.79
C GLN A 1123 -8.34 -23.91 -6.53
N PRO A 1124 -7.54 -23.19 -7.34
CA PRO A 1124 -7.99 -21.97 -8.00
C PRO A 1124 -9.10 -22.22 -9.03
N GLU A 1125 -9.04 -23.30 -9.80
CA GLU A 1125 -10.09 -23.66 -10.77
C GLU A 1125 -11.44 -23.96 -10.12
N TYR A 1126 -11.43 -24.60 -8.94
CA TYR A 1126 -12.65 -24.91 -8.18
C TYR A 1126 -13.23 -23.67 -7.52
N ARG A 1127 -12.37 -22.82 -6.94
CA ARG A 1127 -12.75 -21.50 -6.45
C ARG A 1127 -13.51 -20.70 -7.51
N GLN A 1128 -13.08 -20.75 -8.77
CA GLN A 1128 -13.74 -20.00 -9.84
C GLN A 1128 -15.12 -20.57 -10.20
N LEU A 1129 -15.31 -21.91 -10.18
CA LEU A 1129 -16.63 -22.51 -10.37
C LEU A 1129 -17.61 -22.11 -9.25
N LEU A 1130 -17.14 -21.99 -8.00
CA LEU A 1130 -17.97 -21.50 -6.89
C LEU A 1130 -18.39 -20.03 -7.10
N VAL A 1131 -17.50 -19.18 -7.63
CA VAL A 1131 -17.85 -17.81 -8.01
C VAL A 1131 -18.91 -17.79 -9.12
N GLU A 1132 -18.79 -18.63 -10.15
CA GLU A 1132 -19.80 -18.80 -11.21
C GLU A 1132 -21.15 -19.25 -10.63
N ALA A 1133 -21.15 -20.21 -9.69
CA ALA A 1133 -22.36 -20.71 -9.03
C ALA A 1133 -23.06 -19.60 -8.20
N ILE A 1134 -22.29 -18.84 -7.41
CA ILE A 1134 -22.81 -17.70 -6.64
C ILE A 1134 -23.38 -16.64 -7.58
N MET A 1135 -22.73 -16.38 -8.71
CA MET A 1135 -23.25 -15.45 -9.71
C MET A 1135 -24.62 -15.89 -10.24
N VAL A 1136 -24.83 -17.18 -10.50
CA VAL A 1136 -26.15 -17.72 -10.88
C VAL A 1136 -27.16 -17.54 -9.74
N LEU A 1137 -26.79 -17.87 -8.49
CA LEU A 1137 -27.65 -17.66 -7.33
C LEU A 1137 -28.07 -16.18 -7.17
N THR A 1138 -27.19 -15.25 -7.50
CA THR A 1138 -27.51 -13.82 -7.37
C THR A 1138 -28.60 -13.35 -8.33
N LEU A 1139 -28.89 -14.09 -9.41
CA LEU A 1139 -30.02 -13.79 -10.30
C LEU A 1139 -31.37 -13.94 -9.58
N LEU A 1140 -31.42 -14.74 -8.50
CA LEU A 1140 -32.60 -14.89 -7.64
C LEU A 1140 -32.81 -13.68 -6.72
N SER A 1141 -31.78 -12.85 -6.53
CA SER A 1141 -31.95 -11.62 -5.73
C SER A 1141 -32.87 -10.61 -6.44
N ASP A 1142 -33.01 -10.70 -7.76
CA ASP A 1142 -33.90 -9.86 -8.57
C ASP A 1142 -35.36 -10.35 -8.61
N THR A 1143 -35.69 -11.53 -8.06
CA THR A 1143 -37.06 -12.06 -8.06
C THR A 1143 -37.87 -11.54 -6.86
N GLU A 1144 -39.20 -11.48 -6.98
CA GLU A 1144 -40.10 -10.96 -5.93
C GLU A 1144 -40.22 -11.86 -4.68
N MET A 1145 -39.45 -12.95 -4.59
CA MET A 1145 -39.45 -13.83 -3.42
C MET A 1145 -38.92 -13.11 -2.17
N THR A 1146 -39.69 -13.19 -1.07
CA THR A 1146 -39.39 -12.55 0.22
C THR A 1146 -38.33 -13.31 1.03
N SER A 1147 -38.24 -14.63 0.90
CA SER A 1147 -37.20 -15.47 1.49
C SER A 1147 -37.04 -16.77 0.71
N ILE A 1148 -35.81 -17.18 0.48
CA ILE A 1148 -35.40 -18.48 -0.06
C ILE A 1148 -35.34 -19.53 1.06
N GLY A 1149 -35.18 -19.10 2.32
CA GLY A 1149 -34.99 -20.01 3.46
C GLY A 1149 -33.63 -20.71 3.46
N GLY A 1150 -33.41 -21.58 4.46
CA GLY A 1150 -32.23 -22.46 4.60
C GLY A 1150 -30.84 -21.82 4.56
N ILE A 1151 -29.81 -22.65 4.74
CA ILE A 1151 -28.44 -22.35 4.35
C ILE A 1151 -28.25 -22.95 2.96
N ILE A 1152 -27.76 -22.16 2.00
CA ILE A 1152 -27.54 -22.63 0.62
C ILE A 1152 -26.12 -23.17 0.52
N HIS A 1153 -25.97 -24.47 0.23
CA HIS A 1153 -24.66 -25.11 0.05
C HIS A 1153 -24.19 -24.95 -1.40
N VAL A 1154 -23.24 -24.04 -1.62
CA VAL A 1154 -22.75 -23.69 -2.96
C VAL A 1154 -21.92 -24.84 -3.55
N ASP A 1155 -21.16 -25.55 -2.73
CA ASP A 1155 -20.39 -26.74 -3.08
C ASP A 1155 -21.27 -27.86 -3.64
N GLN A 1156 -22.43 -28.12 -3.03
CA GLN A 1156 -23.41 -29.10 -3.49
C GLN A 1156 -23.99 -28.72 -4.86
N ILE A 1157 -24.29 -27.44 -5.08
CA ILE A 1157 -24.77 -26.95 -6.38
C ILE A 1157 -23.73 -27.22 -7.49
N VAL A 1158 -22.45 -26.95 -7.22
CA VAL A 1158 -21.37 -27.21 -8.20
C VAL A 1158 -21.22 -28.71 -8.47
N GLN A 1159 -21.32 -29.55 -7.44
CA GLN A 1159 -21.27 -31.02 -7.59
C GLN A 1159 -22.46 -31.55 -8.41
N MET A 1160 -23.68 -31.07 -8.12
CA MET A 1160 -24.88 -31.39 -8.91
C MET A 1160 -24.73 -30.96 -10.37
N ALA A 1161 -24.22 -29.76 -10.62
CA ALA A 1161 -23.95 -29.27 -11.98
C ALA A 1161 -22.94 -30.16 -12.71
N SER A 1162 -21.85 -30.56 -12.04
CA SER A 1162 -20.88 -31.50 -12.61
C SER A 1162 -21.48 -32.88 -12.84
N GLN A 1163 -22.43 -33.34 -12.02
CA GLN A 1163 -23.11 -34.62 -12.21
C GLN A 1163 -24.07 -34.57 -13.40
N LEU A 1164 -24.83 -33.49 -13.56
CA LEU A 1164 -25.68 -33.26 -14.74
C LEU A 1164 -24.85 -33.21 -16.02
N PHE A 1165 -23.69 -32.54 -15.98
CA PHE A 1165 -22.73 -32.53 -17.10
C PHE A 1165 -22.24 -33.95 -17.42
N LEU A 1166 -21.85 -34.72 -16.40
CA LEU A 1166 -21.38 -36.09 -16.58
C LEU A 1166 -22.46 -36.98 -17.21
N GLN A 1167 -23.71 -36.88 -16.75
CA GLN A 1167 -24.84 -37.62 -17.31
C GLN A 1167 -25.05 -37.30 -18.79
N ASP A 1168 -25.02 -36.02 -19.16
CA ASP A 1168 -25.15 -35.59 -20.55
C ASP A 1168 -23.96 -36.11 -21.40
N GLN A 1169 -22.72 -36.04 -20.90
CA GLN A 1169 -21.54 -36.58 -21.62
C GLN A 1169 -21.60 -38.10 -21.81
N VAL A 1170 -22.04 -38.85 -20.79
CA VAL A 1170 -22.25 -40.30 -20.88
C VAL A 1170 -23.33 -40.63 -21.91
N SER A 1171 -24.42 -39.85 -21.97
CA SER A 1171 -25.49 -40.04 -22.95
C SER A 1171 -25.05 -39.82 -24.41
N ILE A 1172 -23.97 -39.07 -24.62
CA ILE A 1172 -23.39 -38.76 -25.93
C ILE A 1172 -22.27 -39.77 -26.30
N GLY A 1173 -21.97 -40.74 -25.44
CA GLY A 1173 -21.06 -41.85 -25.72
C GLY A 1173 -19.60 -41.65 -25.29
N ALA A 1174 -19.30 -40.65 -24.45
CA ALA A 1174 -17.94 -40.34 -24.00
C ALA A 1174 -17.52 -41.11 -22.71
N MET A 1175 -17.67 -42.43 -22.65
CA MET A 1175 -17.46 -43.20 -21.40
C MET A 1175 -15.98 -43.36 -20.96
N ASP A 1176 -15.02 -43.38 -21.88
CA ASP A 1176 -13.64 -43.84 -21.57
C ASP A 1176 -12.66 -42.73 -21.11
N THR A 1177 -13.09 -41.47 -20.98
CA THR A 1177 -12.19 -40.34 -20.67
C THR A 1177 -12.61 -39.47 -19.47
N LEU A 1178 -13.77 -39.69 -18.85
CA LEU A 1178 -14.35 -38.80 -17.83
C LEU A 1178 -13.77 -39.03 -16.42
N GLU A 1179 -12.55 -38.56 -16.18
CA GLU A 1179 -11.91 -38.59 -14.85
C GLU A 1179 -12.45 -37.48 -13.92
N LYS A 1180 -12.66 -37.84 -12.64
CA LYS A 1180 -13.03 -36.90 -11.58
C LYS A 1180 -11.81 -36.51 -10.76
N ASP A 1181 -11.72 -35.23 -10.42
CA ASP A 1181 -10.78 -34.74 -9.43
C ASP A 1181 -11.09 -35.39 -8.07
N GLN A 1182 -10.08 -36.04 -7.47
CA GLN A 1182 -10.22 -36.76 -6.21
C GLN A 1182 -10.47 -35.83 -5.02
N ALA A 1183 -10.03 -34.57 -5.09
CA ALA A 1183 -10.19 -33.61 -4.02
C ALA A 1183 -11.58 -32.95 -4.02
N THR A 1184 -12.13 -32.67 -5.19
CA THR A 1184 -13.37 -31.88 -5.35
C THR A 1184 -14.57 -32.71 -5.84
N GLY A 1185 -14.32 -33.89 -6.41
CA GLY A 1185 -15.34 -34.74 -7.03
C GLY A 1185 -15.84 -34.24 -8.40
N ILE A 1186 -15.27 -33.15 -8.93
CA ILE A 1186 -15.67 -32.51 -10.19
C ILE A 1186 -14.99 -33.18 -11.38
N CYS A 1187 -15.73 -33.32 -12.48
CA CYS A 1187 -15.17 -33.86 -13.74
C CYS A 1187 -14.11 -32.91 -14.32
N HIS A 1188 -12.94 -33.43 -14.71
CA HIS A 1188 -11.86 -32.60 -15.25
C HIS A 1188 -12.27 -31.80 -16.51
N PHE A 1189 -13.12 -32.38 -17.37
CA PHE A 1189 -13.64 -31.67 -18.54
C PHE A 1189 -14.63 -30.56 -18.21
N PHE A 1190 -15.27 -30.61 -17.03
CA PHE A 1190 -16.15 -29.54 -16.59
C PHE A 1190 -15.35 -28.27 -16.28
N TYR A 1191 -14.15 -28.40 -15.70
CA TYR A 1191 -13.24 -27.28 -15.52
C TYR A 1191 -12.76 -26.63 -16.82
N ASP A 1192 -12.77 -27.35 -17.93
CA ASP A 1192 -12.38 -26.85 -19.25
C ASP A 1192 -13.57 -26.50 -20.16
N SER A 1193 -14.80 -26.62 -19.63
CA SER A 1193 -16.02 -26.26 -20.36
C SER A 1193 -16.21 -24.74 -20.40
N ALA A 1194 -16.61 -24.20 -21.55
CA ALA A 1194 -16.89 -22.77 -21.70
C ALA A 1194 -18.00 -22.30 -20.73
N PRO A 1195 -17.96 -21.05 -20.22
CA PRO A 1195 -19.02 -20.53 -19.35
C PRO A 1195 -20.40 -20.52 -20.03
N SER A 1196 -20.47 -20.17 -21.31
CA SER A 1196 -21.70 -20.04 -22.09
C SER A 1196 -21.87 -21.17 -23.11
N GLY A 1197 -23.13 -21.44 -23.49
CA GLY A 1197 -23.50 -22.44 -24.49
C GLY A 1197 -24.41 -23.53 -23.93
N ALA A 1198 -24.97 -24.37 -24.81
CA ALA A 1198 -25.89 -25.45 -24.42
C ALA A 1198 -25.25 -26.46 -23.44
N TYR A 1199 -23.94 -26.70 -23.60
CA TYR A 1199 -23.13 -27.55 -22.72
C TYR A 1199 -22.15 -26.74 -21.85
N GLY A 1200 -22.40 -25.43 -21.68
CA GLY A 1200 -21.54 -24.55 -20.88
C GLY A 1200 -21.79 -24.66 -19.37
N THR A 1201 -20.80 -24.29 -18.55
CA THR A 1201 -20.88 -24.44 -17.08
C THR A 1201 -22.05 -23.67 -16.48
N MET A 1202 -22.35 -22.45 -16.95
CA MET A 1202 -23.46 -21.63 -16.45
C MET A 1202 -24.82 -22.29 -16.66
N THR A 1203 -24.99 -23.04 -17.75
CA THR A 1203 -26.25 -23.75 -18.06
C THR A 1203 -26.49 -24.87 -17.04
N TYR A 1204 -25.45 -25.66 -16.74
CA TYR A 1204 -25.52 -26.72 -15.75
C TYR A 1204 -25.68 -26.18 -14.33
N LEU A 1205 -24.97 -25.10 -13.98
CA LEU A 1205 -25.13 -24.41 -12.70
C LEU A 1205 -26.55 -23.86 -12.55
N THR A 1206 -27.14 -23.30 -13.61
CA THR A 1206 -28.54 -22.82 -13.60
C THR A 1206 -29.54 -23.96 -13.36
N ARG A 1207 -29.36 -25.09 -14.06
CA ARG A 1207 -30.19 -26.30 -13.83
C ARG A 1207 -30.04 -26.80 -12.40
N ALA A 1208 -28.81 -26.89 -11.89
CA ALA A 1208 -28.53 -27.32 -10.53
C ALA A 1208 -29.15 -26.41 -9.48
N VAL A 1209 -29.02 -25.08 -9.63
CA VAL A 1209 -29.68 -24.10 -8.75
C VAL A 1209 -31.20 -24.28 -8.76
N ALA A 1210 -31.82 -24.43 -9.92
CA ALA A 1210 -33.26 -24.62 -10.03
C ALA A 1210 -33.73 -25.89 -9.31
N SER A 1211 -33.02 -27.02 -9.49
CA SER A 1211 -33.31 -28.27 -8.78
C SER A 1211 -33.08 -28.16 -7.27
N TYR A 1212 -31.98 -27.54 -6.85
CA TYR A 1212 -31.62 -27.39 -5.44
C TYR A 1212 -32.63 -26.54 -4.65
N LEU A 1213 -33.16 -25.48 -5.27
CA LEU A 1213 -34.16 -24.62 -4.62
C LEU A 1213 -35.53 -25.28 -4.50
N GLN A 1214 -35.90 -26.18 -5.42
CA GLN A 1214 -37.15 -26.94 -5.29
C GLN A 1214 -37.18 -27.80 -4.02
N GLU A 1215 -36.02 -28.25 -3.55
CA GLU A 1215 -35.88 -29.03 -2.31
C GLU A 1215 -35.90 -28.17 -1.03
N LEU A 1216 -35.52 -26.89 -1.14
CA LEU A 1216 -35.42 -25.95 -0.01
C LEU A 1216 -36.69 -25.15 0.28
N LEU A 1217 -37.54 -24.95 -0.73
CA LEU A 1217 -38.82 -24.29 -0.54
C LEU A 1217 -39.69 -25.11 0.42
N PRO A 1218 -40.31 -24.52 1.44
CA PRO A 1218 -41.16 -25.27 2.35
C PRO A 1218 -42.26 -25.95 1.54
N ASN A 1219 -42.37 -27.28 1.69
CA ASN A 1219 -43.57 -28.05 1.38
C ASN A 1219 -44.72 -27.56 2.28
N SER A 1220 -45.14 -26.31 2.08
CA SER A 1220 -46.40 -25.80 2.57
C SER A 1220 -47.42 -26.51 1.71
N GLY A 1221 -48.00 -27.58 2.26
CA GLY A 1221 -49.05 -28.32 1.59
C GLY A 1221 -50.16 -27.36 1.16
N CYS A 1222 -50.25 -27.15 -0.16
CA CYS A 1222 -51.52 -26.98 -0.84
C CYS A 1222 -51.30 -27.39 -2.30
N GLN A 1223 -51.60 -28.65 -2.62
CA GLN A 1223 -51.97 -29.02 -3.99
C GLN A 1223 -53.24 -28.22 -4.33
N MET A 1224 -53.08 -27.04 -4.94
CA MET A 1224 -54.03 -26.34 -5.82
C MET A 1224 -53.52 -24.90 -6.02
N GLN A 1225 -52.69 -24.68 -7.05
CA GLN A 1225 -52.81 -23.60 -8.04
C GLN A 1225 -51.68 -23.68 -9.06
#